data_AF-A0A8C2D0X4-F1
#
_entry.id   AF-A0A8C2D0X4-F1
#
_cell.length_a   1.000
_cell.length_b   1.000
_cell.length_c   1.000
_cell.angle_alpha   90.00
_cell.angle_beta   90.00
_cell.angle_gamma   90.00
#
_symmetry.space_group_name_H-M   'P 1'
#
loop_
_entity.id
_entity.type
_entity.pdbx_description
1 polymer ?
#
loop_
_entity_poly.entity_id
_entity_poly.type
_entity_poly.pdbx_seq_one_letter_code
_entity_poly.pdbx_strand_id
1 'polypeptide(L)'
;THTLSLSLSLKHTRLPLLLYANRRDLRLVDAARGRGNATVVVSGLEDAAAVDYVYEQGLIYWSDVSEEAIKRTLFNGSAPGGVQDTVVSGLASPDGLACDWMGNKLYWTDSETNRIEVSELDGTHRKVLFWQDLDQPRAIALDPARGYMYWTDWGEIPKIERAGMDGTHRSVIIDSEIYWPNGLTLDYELQKLYWADAKFSFIHRSDLDGSRREVVVKGSLPHPFALTLYEDTLFWTDWNTHSIHACLKHTGENSHEIHTNIFSPMDIHVYSQERQPLGECVRVCVSSDCLCSTGFTVSEDIFMSSATQLLLLARRTDLRRISLDTPDFTDIVLQTDDIRHAIAIDYDPVEGHIYWTDDEVQAIRRSFLDGSEAQFVVTSQVNHPDGIAVDWIARNLYWTDTGTDRIEVTRLNGSMRKILISEELDEPRAIALDPVAGYMYWTDWGELPKIERAALDGTERLVLVNTSLGWPNGLALDYSERKIYWGDAKTDVIEINMLHFHNIIIFDYLLIIFYFLLDLLFHVLLMFSRCSGLEREVIADDLPHPFGLTQYQDYIYWTDWSQRSIERANKTSGQNRTVIQGHLDYVMDILVFHSSRQSGWNACASTNGHCSHLCLAVPVSSFVCGCPAHYSLNYDNKTCSAPTSFLLFSQKMAINRMVIDELQSPDIMLPIHSLRNVRAIDYDPLDRQLYWIDSKQSAIRRAQQDGNQSVTVVSGASLGLQPYDLSIDVYSRFIYWTSEVTNVINVTRTDGSRVGVVLRGEHDKPRAIVVNPERGYMYFTNLQERSPKIERAALDGTEREVLFFSNLGKPAALAVDSELGKLFWVDMDLRRIESSDLSGANRIVIEDSNILQPVGLTVFGNFLYWIDRQQQMIERIDKVTREGRTKIQARIASLSDIHAVRELHMDEYNKHPCTSDNGGCSHICIVKGDGSTRCSCPVHLVLLQDELSCGDANRRYEVLFSEKLNKMNLFYCVLLNLLVSSSGATEEPSFPPTNTIGSIVGVVMVLFVVGAVYFVCQRVLCPQMKDDGETMTNDFVVHGPAPVPLGYVPHPGSLTGSLPGMSRGKSVIGSLSIMGGSSGPPYDRAHVTGASSSSSSSTKGTYFPPILNPSPSPATVRSQYTMEFGYSSNSPSTHRSYRPYSYRHFAPPTTPCSTDVCDSDYTPGRRAPHASSAAIKGYTSDLNYDSEPLPPPPTPRSQYLSAEENCESCPPSPNTERSYSHHLYPPPPSPCTDSS
;
A
#
# COMPACT_ATOMS: atom_id res chain seq x y z
N THR A 1 47.74 -3.51 -77.04
CA THR A 1 47.79 -4.75 -76.22
C THR A 1 46.98 -4.52 -74.97
N HIS A 2 46.29 -5.54 -74.46
CA HIS A 2 45.51 -5.55 -73.21
C HIS A 2 44.45 -4.44 -73.05
N THR A 3 43.24 -4.58 -73.59
CA THR A 3 42.08 -5.42 -73.16
C THR A 3 41.25 -4.80 -72.04
N LEU A 4 40.04 -4.33 -72.40
CA LEU A 4 38.96 -4.09 -71.44
C LEU A 4 38.48 -5.44 -70.87
N SER A 5 38.02 -5.44 -69.61
CA SER A 5 37.22 -6.51 -69.04
C SER A 5 35.89 -5.94 -68.55
N LEU A 6 34.79 -6.18 -69.28
CA LEU A 6 33.45 -5.93 -68.74
C LEU A 6 33.18 -6.99 -67.68
N SER A 7 33.27 -6.62 -66.40
CA SER A 7 32.66 -7.38 -65.31
C SER A 7 31.15 -7.12 -65.32
N LEU A 8 30.42 -7.85 -66.16
CA LEU A 8 28.98 -8.05 -65.99
C LEU A 8 28.77 -8.77 -64.65
N SER A 9 28.54 -7.98 -63.60
CA SER A 9 28.08 -8.51 -62.32
C SER A 9 26.65 -9.00 -62.51
N LEU A 10 26.49 -10.32 -62.60
CA LEU A 10 25.19 -10.95 -62.44
C LEU A 10 24.75 -10.69 -60.99
N LYS A 11 23.86 -9.71 -60.78
CA LYS A 11 23.01 -9.65 -59.58
C LYS A 11 22.34 -11.02 -59.45
N HIS A 12 22.83 -11.86 -58.55
CA HIS A 12 22.04 -13.01 -58.09
C HIS A 12 20.89 -12.44 -57.27
N THR A 13 19.70 -12.46 -57.85
CA THR A 13 18.45 -12.01 -57.25
C THR A 13 18.10 -12.89 -56.05
N ARG A 14 18.63 -12.53 -54.88
CA ARG A 14 18.05 -12.94 -53.61
C ARG A 14 16.74 -12.15 -53.45
N LEU A 15 15.63 -12.85 -53.49
CA LEU A 15 14.32 -12.27 -53.18
C LEU A 15 14.27 -11.88 -51.68
N PRO A 16 13.41 -10.93 -51.29
CA PRO A 16 13.46 -10.33 -49.96
C PRO A 16 13.05 -11.29 -48.84
N LEU A 17 13.45 -10.93 -47.62
CA LEU A 17 12.88 -11.46 -46.39
C LEU A 17 11.62 -10.66 -46.05
N LEU A 18 10.51 -11.34 -45.82
CA LEU A 18 9.23 -10.73 -45.44
C LEU A 18 8.98 -10.98 -43.95
N LEU A 19 8.97 -9.92 -43.16
CA LEU A 19 8.56 -9.92 -41.75
C LEU A 19 7.06 -9.66 -41.69
N TYR A 20 6.31 -10.50 -40.98
CA TYR A 20 4.86 -10.34 -40.85
C TYR A 20 4.34 -10.74 -39.46
N ALA A 21 3.27 -10.08 -39.03
CA ALA A 21 2.53 -10.42 -37.82
C ALA A 21 1.45 -11.48 -38.13
N ASN A 22 1.25 -12.41 -37.20
CA ASN A 22 0.35 -13.55 -37.37
C ASN A 22 -0.53 -13.79 -36.12
N ARG A 23 -0.87 -12.69 -35.42
CA ARG A 23 -1.51 -12.65 -34.08
C ARG A 23 -0.69 -13.30 -32.96
N ARG A 24 -0.39 -14.59 -33.06
CA ARG A 24 0.27 -15.38 -31.99
C ARG A 24 1.79 -15.40 -32.04
N ASP A 25 2.35 -15.00 -33.17
CA ASP A 25 3.79 -14.94 -33.41
C ASP A 25 4.13 -13.89 -34.49
N LEU A 26 5.38 -13.40 -34.44
CA LEU A 26 6.01 -12.66 -35.54
C LEU A 26 6.84 -13.64 -36.37
N ARG A 27 6.73 -13.56 -37.69
CA ARG A 27 7.34 -14.53 -38.62
C ARG A 27 8.12 -13.86 -39.72
N LEU A 28 9.18 -14.53 -40.17
CA LEU A 28 10.10 -14.04 -41.18
C LEU A 28 10.34 -15.14 -42.24
N VAL A 29 9.90 -14.88 -43.49
CA VAL A 29 9.89 -15.85 -44.60
C VAL A 29 10.74 -15.37 -45.79
N ASP A 30 11.48 -16.29 -46.40
CA ASP A 30 12.32 -16.07 -47.60
C ASP A 30 11.46 -16.18 -48.87
N ALA A 31 11.25 -15.08 -49.57
CA ALA A 31 10.45 -15.05 -50.79
C ALA A 31 11.07 -15.85 -51.97
N ALA A 32 12.35 -16.21 -51.92
CA ALA A 32 12.96 -17.13 -52.90
C ALA A 32 12.55 -18.60 -52.64
N ARG A 33 12.05 -18.91 -51.45
CA ARG A 33 11.72 -20.26 -50.99
C ARG A 33 10.25 -20.36 -50.61
N GLY A 34 9.35 -20.05 -51.53
CA GLY A 34 7.87 -20.08 -51.35
C GLY A 34 7.21 -21.44 -51.04
N ARG A 35 7.95 -22.39 -50.45
CA ARG A 35 7.48 -23.63 -49.79
C ARG A 35 8.33 -24.01 -48.56
N GLY A 36 9.19 -23.11 -48.07
CA GLY A 36 10.02 -23.32 -46.88
C GLY A 36 9.31 -22.92 -45.59
N ASN A 37 9.75 -23.48 -44.46
CA ASN A 37 9.25 -23.08 -43.15
C ASN A 37 9.58 -21.61 -42.88
N ALA A 38 8.58 -20.80 -42.53
CA ALA A 38 8.81 -19.45 -42.03
C ALA A 38 9.52 -19.52 -40.66
N THR A 39 10.44 -18.60 -40.43
CA THR A 39 11.21 -18.49 -39.18
C THR A 39 10.36 -17.74 -38.17
N VAL A 40 10.12 -18.31 -36.99
CA VAL A 40 9.45 -17.58 -35.90
C VAL A 40 10.48 -16.69 -35.21
N VAL A 41 10.17 -15.40 -35.12
CA VAL A 41 11.01 -14.36 -34.52
C VAL A 41 10.64 -14.17 -33.04
N VAL A 42 9.34 -13.99 -32.78
CA VAL A 42 8.73 -13.90 -31.45
C VAL A 42 7.54 -14.85 -31.42
N SER A 43 7.33 -15.56 -30.31
CA SER A 43 6.31 -16.60 -30.16
C SER A 43 5.55 -16.48 -28.85
N GLY A 44 4.26 -16.75 -28.86
CA GLY A 44 3.43 -16.69 -27.65
C GLY A 44 2.97 -15.26 -27.34
N LEU A 45 2.63 -14.52 -28.40
CA LEU A 45 1.91 -13.26 -28.35
C LEU A 45 0.40 -13.56 -28.29
N GLU A 46 -0.41 -12.61 -27.85
CA GLU A 46 -1.87 -12.81 -27.76
C GLU A 46 -2.55 -12.41 -29.06
N ASP A 47 -2.44 -11.13 -29.46
CA ASP A 47 -3.04 -10.61 -30.69
C ASP A 47 -2.19 -9.52 -31.38
N ALA A 48 -0.98 -9.90 -31.80
CA ALA A 48 -0.06 -9.06 -32.56
C ALA A 48 -0.64 -8.60 -33.92
N ALA A 49 -0.83 -7.29 -34.08
CA ALA A 49 -1.50 -6.68 -35.22
C ALA A 49 -0.54 -6.01 -36.22
N ALA A 50 0.10 -4.90 -35.83
CA ALA A 50 1.03 -4.15 -36.67
C ALA A 50 2.50 -4.51 -36.38
N VAL A 51 3.41 -4.39 -37.37
CA VAL A 51 4.84 -4.71 -37.19
C VAL A 51 5.76 -3.90 -38.11
N ASP A 52 6.71 -3.18 -37.50
CA ASP A 52 7.79 -2.49 -38.22
C ASP A 52 9.13 -2.65 -37.46
N TYR A 53 10.22 -2.12 -38.00
CA TYR A 53 11.57 -2.37 -37.50
C TYR A 53 12.50 -1.15 -37.59
N VAL A 54 13.68 -1.23 -36.96
CA VAL A 54 14.78 -0.26 -37.14
C VAL A 54 16.05 -1.07 -37.44
N TYR A 55 16.41 -1.16 -38.73
CA TYR A 55 17.38 -2.15 -39.22
C TYR A 55 18.78 -1.95 -38.66
N GLU A 56 19.25 -0.70 -38.60
CA GLU A 56 20.59 -0.35 -38.10
C GLU A 56 20.77 -0.72 -36.62
N GLN A 57 19.68 -0.70 -35.84
CA GLN A 57 19.65 -1.07 -34.43
C GLN A 57 19.26 -2.54 -34.21
N GLY A 58 18.84 -3.26 -35.26
CA GLY A 58 18.33 -4.63 -35.19
C GLY A 58 17.04 -4.78 -34.40
N LEU A 59 16.27 -3.70 -34.20
CA LEU A 59 15.04 -3.73 -33.39
C LEU A 59 13.81 -4.05 -34.23
N ILE A 60 12.89 -4.83 -33.68
CA ILE A 60 11.55 -5.08 -34.25
C ILE A 60 10.52 -4.65 -33.21
N TYR A 61 9.53 -3.86 -33.64
CA TYR A 61 8.42 -3.35 -32.84
C TYR A 61 7.10 -3.95 -33.35
N TRP A 62 6.18 -4.24 -32.44
CA TRP A 62 4.82 -4.67 -32.80
C TRP A 62 3.80 -4.14 -31.81
N SER A 63 2.57 -3.95 -32.28
CA SER A 63 1.41 -3.74 -31.41
C SER A 63 0.76 -5.09 -31.07
N ASP A 64 0.29 -5.25 -29.83
CA ASP A 64 -0.55 -6.38 -29.41
C ASP A 64 -1.86 -5.82 -28.84
N VAL A 65 -2.97 -6.15 -29.49
CA VAL A 65 -4.28 -5.55 -29.19
C VAL A 65 -4.90 -6.17 -27.93
N SER A 66 -4.61 -7.43 -27.61
CA SER A 66 -5.14 -8.06 -26.38
C SER A 66 -4.38 -7.64 -25.12
N GLU A 67 -3.15 -7.16 -25.26
CA GLU A 67 -2.34 -6.62 -24.16
C GLU A 67 -2.32 -5.08 -24.09
N GLU A 68 -3.15 -4.38 -24.88
CA GLU A 68 -3.29 -2.90 -24.90
C GLU A 68 -1.94 -2.15 -24.99
N ALA A 69 -0.99 -2.69 -25.76
CA ALA A 69 0.42 -2.32 -25.69
C ALA A 69 1.20 -2.37 -27.02
N ILE A 70 2.31 -1.64 -27.07
CA ILE A 70 3.35 -1.76 -28.09
C ILE A 70 4.62 -2.30 -27.44
N LYS A 71 5.23 -3.31 -28.06
CA LYS A 71 6.38 -4.06 -27.56
C LYS A 71 7.53 -4.03 -28.57
N ARG A 72 8.74 -4.35 -28.11
CA ARG A 72 9.92 -4.53 -28.98
C ARG A 72 10.81 -5.69 -28.57
N THR A 73 11.67 -6.11 -29.50
CA THR A 73 12.77 -7.04 -29.23
C THR A 73 13.98 -6.79 -30.14
N LEU A 74 15.13 -7.35 -29.78
CA LEU A 74 16.38 -7.28 -30.53
C LEU A 74 16.60 -8.54 -31.39
N PHE A 75 16.63 -8.38 -32.71
CA PHE A 75 16.73 -9.47 -33.68
C PHE A 75 18.18 -9.77 -34.09
N ASN A 76 18.91 -10.48 -33.24
CA ASN A 76 20.27 -10.96 -33.54
C ASN A 76 20.33 -12.25 -34.40
N GLY A 77 19.24 -12.61 -35.10
CA GLY A 77 19.19 -13.65 -36.13
C GLY A 77 19.58 -15.09 -35.73
N SER A 78 19.79 -15.38 -34.44
CA SER A 78 20.46 -16.62 -34.00
C SER A 78 19.85 -17.31 -32.77
N ALA A 79 18.78 -16.76 -32.17
CA ALA A 79 17.94 -17.45 -31.19
C ALA A 79 16.51 -16.86 -31.18
N PRO A 80 15.45 -17.69 -31.18
CA PRO A 80 14.11 -17.25 -30.77
C PRO A 80 14.06 -17.14 -29.24
N GLY A 81 13.42 -16.08 -28.73
CA GLY A 81 13.34 -15.81 -27.28
C GLY A 81 14.29 -14.73 -26.77
N GLY A 82 14.38 -13.60 -27.49
CA GLY A 82 14.86 -12.35 -26.89
C GLY A 82 13.91 -11.88 -25.77
N VAL A 83 14.41 -11.03 -24.87
CA VAL A 83 13.54 -10.32 -23.92
C VAL A 83 12.56 -9.45 -24.72
N GLN A 84 11.30 -9.44 -24.31
CA GLN A 84 10.28 -8.55 -24.84
C GLN A 84 10.20 -7.34 -23.91
N ASP A 85 10.63 -6.18 -24.38
CA ASP A 85 10.41 -4.92 -23.67
C ASP A 85 9.00 -4.42 -24.02
N THR A 86 8.19 -4.04 -23.03
CA THR A 86 6.99 -3.24 -23.27
C THR A 86 7.41 -1.78 -23.38
N VAL A 87 7.04 -1.12 -24.47
CA VAL A 87 7.48 0.23 -24.84
C VAL A 87 6.40 1.25 -24.55
N VAL A 88 5.16 0.94 -24.91
CA VAL A 88 3.98 1.76 -24.61
C VAL A 88 2.89 0.84 -24.06
N SER A 89 2.18 1.30 -23.03
CA SER A 89 0.99 0.67 -22.45
C SER A 89 -0.11 1.73 -22.25
N GLY A 90 -1.34 1.29 -22.01
CA GLY A 90 -2.50 2.20 -21.98
C GLY A 90 -2.81 2.70 -23.40
N LEU A 91 -3.09 1.74 -24.27
CA LEU A 91 -3.70 1.90 -25.60
C LEU A 91 -5.09 1.24 -25.55
N ALA A 92 -5.82 1.17 -26.65
CA ALA A 92 -7.09 0.43 -26.72
C ALA A 92 -7.11 -0.52 -27.92
N SER A 93 -6.97 -0.01 -29.15
CA SER A 93 -6.80 -0.84 -30.35
C SER A 93 -5.72 -0.25 -31.27
N PRO A 94 -4.43 -0.55 -31.00
CA PRO A 94 -3.32 -0.09 -31.82
C PRO A 94 -3.23 -0.82 -33.19
N ASP A 95 -4.12 -0.45 -34.11
CA ASP A 95 -4.32 -1.04 -35.45
C ASP A 95 -3.11 -0.91 -36.39
N GLY A 96 -2.23 0.09 -36.20
CA GLY A 96 -1.13 0.41 -37.12
C GLY A 96 0.08 1.04 -36.43
N LEU A 97 1.28 0.77 -36.95
CA LEU A 97 2.57 1.13 -36.35
C LEU A 97 3.60 1.42 -37.43
N ALA A 98 4.44 2.46 -37.24
CA ALA A 98 5.56 2.74 -38.13
C ALA A 98 6.76 3.35 -37.37
N CYS A 99 7.96 2.93 -37.75
CA CYS A 99 9.23 3.36 -37.17
C CYS A 99 9.89 4.46 -38.01
N ASP A 100 10.24 5.58 -37.40
CA ASP A 100 11.13 6.57 -38.00
C ASP A 100 12.59 6.22 -37.66
N TRP A 101 13.25 5.58 -38.63
CA TRP A 101 14.65 5.17 -38.57
C TRP A 101 15.66 6.34 -38.70
N MET A 102 15.21 7.58 -38.93
CA MET A 102 16.09 8.75 -39.07
C MET A 102 15.99 9.71 -37.87
N GLY A 103 14.79 10.00 -37.40
CA GLY A 103 14.50 10.82 -36.22
C GLY A 103 14.45 10.05 -34.89
N ASN A 104 14.56 8.71 -34.93
CA ASN A 104 14.37 7.81 -33.78
C ASN A 104 13.02 8.04 -33.10
N LYS A 105 11.93 7.94 -33.86
CA LYS A 105 10.56 8.07 -33.36
C LYS A 105 9.72 6.84 -33.70
N LEU A 106 8.68 6.61 -32.93
CA LEU A 106 7.70 5.55 -33.12
C LEU A 106 6.32 6.19 -33.25
N TYR A 107 5.60 5.90 -34.33
CA TYR A 107 4.27 6.46 -34.61
C TYR A 107 3.25 5.34 -34.65
N TRP A 108 2.06 5.55 -34.10
CA TRP A 108 0.96 4.58 -34.15
C TRP A 108 -0.40 5.23 -34.31
N THR A 109 -1.34 4.43 -34.80
CA THR A 109 -2.77 4.71 -34.90
C THR A 109 -3.50 3.89 -33.82
N ASP A 110 -4.51 4.48 -33.18
CA ASP A 110 -5.39 3.76 -32.26
C ASP A 110 -6.86 3.97 -32.66
N SER A 111 -7.56 2.86 -32.91
CA SER A 111 -8.89 2.82 -33.55
C SER A 111 -10.07 2.76 -32.58
N GLU A 112 -9.84 2.82 -31.26
CA GLU A 112 -10.90 2.95 -30.25
C GLU A 112 -10.80 4.27 -29.47
N THR A 113 -9.60 4.82 -29.28
CA THR A 113 -9.40 6.18 -28.75
C THR A 113 -9.44 7.27 -29.83
N ASN A 114 -9.47 6.87 -31.10
CA ASN A 114 -9.46 7.73 -32.30
C ASN A 114 -8.28 8.73 -32.31
N ARG A 115 -7.11 8.26 -31.87
CA ARG A 115 -5.88 9.06 -31.74
C ARG A 115 -4.79 8.57 -32.70
N ILE A 116 -3.92 9.50 -33.09
CA ILE A 116 -2.62 9.21 -33.72
C ILE A 116 -1.55 9.85 -32.87
N GLU A 117 -0.56 9.05 -32.49
CA GLU A 117 0.43 9.41 -31.47
C GLU A 117 1.87 9.12 -31.93
N VAL A 118 2.82 9.75 -31.25
CA VAL A 118 4.27 9.57 -31.45
C VAL A 118 5.01 9.49 -30.12
N SER A 119 6.07 8.69 -30.05
CA SER A 119 7.04 8.67 -28.94
C SER A 119 8.49 8.60 -29.46
N GLU A 120 9.46 8.70 -28.55
CA GLU A 120 10.81 8.16 -28.77
C GLU A 120 10.76 6.62 -28.95
N LEU A 121 11.82 6.01 -29.49
CA LEU A 121 11.95 4.55 -29.64
C LEU A 121 11.95 3.77 -28.32
N ASP A 122 12.08 4.43 -27.18
CA ASP A 122 11.96 3.85 -25.83
C ASP A 122 10.61 4.10 -25.16
N GLY A 123 9.64 4.68 -25.87
CA GLY A 123 8.31 5.00 -25.37
C GLY A 123 8.23 6.33 -24.60
N THR A 124 9.36 6.98 -24.32
CA THR A 124 9.36 8.29 -23.66
C THR A 124 8.81 9.39 -24.56
N HIS A 125 8.42 10.50 -23.95
CA HIS A 125 7.92 11.71 -24.63
C HIS A 125 6.65 11.51 -25.48
N ARG A 126 5.83 10.48 -25.19
CA ARG A 126 4.51 10.22 -25.81
C ARG A 126 3.71 11.52 -26.03
N LYS A 127 3.30 11.75 -27.27
CA LYS A 127 2.58 12.93 -27.75
C LYS A 127 1.43 12.54 -28.66
N VAL A 128 0.22 13.02 -28.38
CA VAL A 128 -0.90 12.97 -29.35
C VAL A 128 -0.66 14.02 -30.44
N LEU A 129 -0.69 13.60 -31.70
CA LEU A 129 -0.61 14.48 -32.87
C LEU A 129 -2.01 14.84 -33.39
N PHE A 130 -2.91 13.86 -33.47
CA PHE A 130 -4.26 14.04 -34.01
C PHE A 130 -5.30 13.29 -33.16
N TRP A 131 -6.43 13.96 -32.89
CA TRP A 131 -7.57 13.45 -32.11
C TRP A 131 -8.93 13.97 -32.63
N GLN A 132 -8.92 14.65 -33.78
CA GLN A 132 -10.09 15.26 -34.43
C GLN A 132 -10.25 14.65 -35.82
N ASP A 133 -11.48 14.53 -36.31
CA ASP A 133 -11.80 13.95 -37.63
C ASP A 133 -11.07 12.62 -37.88
N LEU A 134 -11.10 11.71 -36.91
CA LEU A 134 -10.61 10.33 -37.01
C LEU A 134 -11.75 9.42 -36.53
N ASP A 135 -12.05 8.37 -37.28
CA ASP A 135 -13.08 7.39 -36.91
C ASP A 135 -12.50 6.00 -36.75
N GLN A 136 -11.85 5.46 -37.79
CA GLN A 136 -11.16 4.16 -37.74
C GLN A 136 -9.80 4.24 -38.46
N PRO A 137 -8.80 4.93 -37.90
CA PRO A 137 -7.45 4.95 -38.47
C PRO A 137 -6.81 3.55 -38.44
N ARG A 138 -6.18 3.13 -39.55
CA ARG A 138 -5.50 1.83 -39.68
C ARG A 138 -4.04 1.99 -40.09
N ALA A 139 -3.68 1.76 -41.36
CA ALA A 139 -2.28 1.65 -41.75
C ALA A 139 -1.61 3.03 -41.78
N ILE A 140 -0.35 3.08 -41.35
CA ILE A 140 0.48 4.28 -41.28
C ILE A 140 1.82 4.02 -41.98
N ALA A 141 2.31 4.99 -42.75
CA ALA A 141 3.57 4.92 -43.47
C ALA A 141 4.31 6.27 -43.40
N LEU A 142 5.64 6.24 -43.35
CA LEU A 142 6.49 7.40 -43.10
C LEU A 142 7.48 7.66 -44.24
N ASP A 143 7.74 8.93 -44.54
CA ASP A 143 8.87 9.38 -45.35
C ASP A 143 9.74 10.36 -44.53
N PRO A 144 10.60 9.85 -43.62
CA PRO A 144 11.41 10.68 -42.73
C PRO A 144 12.35 11.64 -43.49
N ALA A 145 12.81 11.25 -44.68
CA ALA A 145 13.65 12.08 -45.54
C ALA A 145 12.94 13.35 -46.06
N ARG A 146 11.60 13.43 -45.93
CA ARG A 146 10.79 14.61 -46.26
C ARG A 146 9.95 15.12 -45.08
N GLY A 147 9.96 14.42 -43.94
CA GLY A 147 9.18 14.74 -42.76
C GLY A 147 7.66 14.57 -42.94
N TYR A 148 7.20 13.66 -43.81
CA TYR A 148 5.77 13.41 -44.03
C TYR A 148 5.33 12.03 -43.55
N MET A 149 4.16 11.98 -42.93
CA MET A 149 3.44 10.76 -42.57
C MET A 149 2.13 10.65 -43.37
N TYR A 150 1.74 9.41 -43.65
CA TYR A 150 0.57 9.04 -44.44
C TYR A 150 -0.20 7.98 -43.66
N TRP A 151 -1.53 8.07 -43.60
CA TRP A 151 -2.33 7.02 -42.99
C TRP A 151 -3.69 6.84 -43.66
N THR A 152 -4.31 5.68 -43.41
CA THR A 152 -5.65 5.36 -43.89
C THR A 152 -6.67 5.42 -42.75
N ASP A 153 -7.90 5.81 -43.09
CA ASP A 153 -9.08 5.72 -42.22
C ASP A 153 -10.18 5.02 -43.03
N TRP A 154 -10.87 4.05 -42.43
CA TRP A 154 -11.88 3.20 -43.09
C TRP A 154 -13.27 3.29 -42.44
N GLY A 155 -13.48 4.29 -41.56
CA GLY A 155 -14.73 4.55 -40.84
C GLY A 155 -15.87 5.12 -41.69
N GLU A 156 -16.77 5.91 -41.09
CA GLU A 156 -17.93 6.51 -41.77
C GLU A 156 -17.56 7.35 -43.00
N ILE A 157 -16.38 8.00 -42.98
CA ILE A 157 -15.82 8.78 -44.08
C ILE A 157 -14.45 8.21 -44.45
N PRO A 158 -14.39 7.15 -45.30
CA PRO A 158 -13.15 6.45 -45.63
C PRO A 158 -12.24 7.31 -46.51
N LYS A 159 -10.94 7.32 -46.21
CA LYS A 159 -9.99 8.31 -46.74
C LYS A 159 -8.52 7.87 -46.58
N ILE A 160 -7.63 8.54 -47.30
CA ILE A 160 -6.18 8.56 -47.01
C ILE A 160 -5.78 10.00 -46.74
N GLU A 161 -5.04 10.21 -45.65
CA GLU A 161 -4.54 11.49 -45.22
C GLU A 161 -3.01 11.54 -45.23
N ARG A 162 -2.48 12.77 -45.28
CA ARG A 162 -1.06 13.07 -45.17
C ARG A 162 -0.87 14.30 -44.28
N ALA A 163 0.09 14.25 -43.37
CA ALA A 163 0.53 15.37 -42.56
C ALA A 163 2.07 15.44 -42.48
N GLY A 164 2.60 16.54 -41.96
CA GLY A 164 3.96 16.58 -41.44
C GLY A 164 4.08 15.66 -40.22
N MET A 165 5.23 15.03 -40.05
CA MET A 165 5.56 14.15 -38.90
C MET A 165 5.60 14.92 -37.57
N ASP A 166 5.65 16.26 -37.63
CA ASP A 166 5.52 17.16 -36.48
C ASP A 166 4.06 17.46 -36.08
N GLY A 167 3.09 16.92 -36.81
CA GLY A 167 1.66 17.18 -36.65
C GLY A 167 1.12 18.36 -37.48
N THR A 168 1.97 19.04 -38.25
CA THR A 168 1.55 20.19 -39.08
C THR A 168 0.98 19.76 -40.43
N HIS A 169 0.39 20.70 -41.20
CA HIS A 169 0.03 20.51 -42.61
C HIS A 169 -0.84 19.27 -42.95
N ARG A 170 -1.69 18.82 -42.00
CA ARG A 170 -2.64 17.72 -42.22
C ARG A 170 -3.60 18.03 -43.38
N SER A 171 -3.79 17.03 -44.25
CA SER A 171 -4.59 17.13 -45.47
C SER A 171 -5.11 15.77 -45.91
N VAL A 172 -6.37 15.71 -46.35
CA VAL A 172 -6.91 14.53 -47.05
C VAL A 172 -6.36 14.53 -48.48
N ILE A 173 -5.78 13.41 -48.91
CA ILE A 173 -5.19 13.25 -50.25
C ILE A 173 -5.97 12.28 -51.14
N ILE A 174 -6.76 11.37 -50.57
CA ILE A 174 -7.71 10.50 -51.29
C ILE A 174 -9.01 10.44 -50.49
N ASP A 175 -10.12 10.84 -51.12
CA ASP A 175 -11.48 10.92 -50.56
C ASP A 175 -12.54 10.17 -51.41
N SER A 176 -12.11 9.66 -52.57
CA SER A 176 -12.99 9.26 -53.67
C SER A 176 -12.62 7.88 -54.21
N GLU A 177 -13.62 7.08 -54.60
CA GLU A 177 -13.45 5.67 -54.97
C GLU A 177 -12.57 4.89 -53.95
N ILE A 178 -12.94 4.98 -52.67
CA ILE A 178 -12.24 4.40 -51.52
C ILE A 178 -13.28 3.94 -50.49
N TYR A 179 -13.03 2.83 -49.77
CA TYR A 179 -13.95 2.32 -48.75
C TYR A 179 -13.26 1.51 -47.65
N TRP A 180 -12.42 0.53 -48.00
CA TRP A 180 -11.62 -0.22 -47.01
C TRP A 180 -10.12 -0.18 -47.39
N PRO A 181 -9.47 0.99 -47.27
CA PRO A 181 -8.03 1.18 -47.52
C PRO A 181 -7.19 0.52 -46.41
N ASN A 182 -7.16 -0.81 -46.36
CA ASN A 182 -6.51 -1.53 -45.26
C ASN A 182 -4.98 -1.38 -45.29
N GLY A 183 -4.35 -1.52 -46.47
CA GLY A 183 -2.88 -1.59 -46.60
C GLY A 183 -2.31 -0.40 -47.34
N LEU A 184 -1.20 0.16 -46.85
CA LEU A 184 -0.57 1.39 -47.34
C LEU A 184 0.96 1.23 -47.39
N THR A 185 1.62 1.67 -48.46
CA THR A 185 3.09 1.68 -48.50
C THR A 185 3.69 2.71 -49.47
N LEU A 186 4.97 3.02 -49.29
CA LEU A 186 5.70 4.05 -50.02
C LEU A 186 6.80 3.45 -50.90
N ASP A 187 6.87 3.90 -52.15
CA ASP A 187 8.01 3.71 -53.06
C ASP A 187 8.90 4.95 -53.02
N TYR A 188 9.99 4.88 -52.25
CA TYR A 188 10.90 5.99 -52.02
C TYR A 188 11.70 6.37 -53.28
N GLU A 189 11.94 5.43 -54.20
CA GLU A 189 12.69 5.67 -55.44
C GLU A 189 11.81 6.39 -56.48
N LEU A 190 10.59 5.91 -56.69
CA LEU A 190 9.66 6.43 -57.69
C LEU A 190 8.76 7.56 -57.18
N GLN A 191 8.80 7.85 -55.87
CA GLN A 191 7.99 8.87 -55.21
C GLN A 191 6.50 8.62 -55.37
N LYS A 192 6.08 7.37 -55.08
CA LYS A 192 4.71 6.89 -55.23
C LYS A 192 4.15 6.32 -53.94
N LEU A 193 2.90 6.64 -53.67
CA LEU A 193 2.07 6.03 -52.63
C LEU A 193 1.27 4.88 -53.26
N TYR A 194 1.32 3.71 -52.65
CA TYR A 194 0.57 2.50 -53.04
C TYR A 194 -0.41 2.13 -51.93
N TRP A 195 -1.64 1.75 -52.29
CA TRP A 195 -2.61 1.24 -51.30
C TRP A 195 -3.51 0.14 -51.87
N ALA A 196 -3.99 -0.72 -50.97
CA ALA A 196 -4.93 -1.81 -51.27
C ALA A 196 -6.30 -1.49 -50.67
N ASP A 197 -7.37 -1.57 -51.48
CA ASP A 197 -8.74 -1.46 -51.00
C ASP A 197 -9.41 -2.85 -50.98
N ALA A 198 -9.78 -3.31 -49.78
CA ALA A 198 -10.35 -4.63 -49.54
C ALA A 198 -11.85 -4.74 -49.89
N LYS A 199 -12.54 -3.62 -50.13
CA LYS A 199 -13.96 -3.58 -50.51
C LYS A 199 -14.12 -3.54 -52.02
N PHE A 200 -13.31 -2.74 -52.70
CA PHE A 200 -13.31 -2.56 -54.14
C PHE A 200 -12.34 -3.49 -54.87
N SER A 201 -11.56 -4.28 -54.13
CA SER A 201 -10.64 -5.32 -54.63
C SER A 201 -9.67 -4.78 -55.69
N PHE A 202 -8.96 -3.71 -55.35
CA PHE A 202 -7.90 -3.13 -56.17
C PHE A 202 -6.61 -2.86 -55.37
N ILE A 203 -5.49 -2.76 -56.07
CA ILE A 203 -4.30 -2.03 -55.60
C ILE A 203 -4.09 -0.85 -56.54
N HIS A 204 -4.08 0.36 -55.98
CA HIS A 204 -3.89 1.62 -56.70
C HIS A 204 -2.56 2.27 -56.31
N ARG A 205 -2.11 3.18 -57.17
CA ARG A 205 -0.89 3.98 -57.01
C ARG A 205 -1.20 5.45 -57.25
N SER A 206 -0.53 6.36 -56.56
CA SER A 206 -0.57 7.81 -56.82
C SER A 206 0.79 8.43 -56.52
N ASP A 207 1.00 9.69 -56.89
CA ASP A 207 2.09 10.50 -56.32
C ASP A 207 1.85 10.78 -54.83
N LEU A 208 2.88 11.26 -54.13
CA LEU A 208 2.84 11.58 -52.69
C LEU A 208 1.86 12.71 -52.30
N ASP A 209 1.13 13.29 -53.25
CA ASP A 209 0.05 14.27 -53.05
C ASP A 209 -1.34 13.73 -53.46
N GLY A 210 -1.46 12.44 -53.75
CA GLY A 210 -2.68 11.81 -54.27
C GLY A 210 -2.91 12.02 -55.77
N SER A 211 -2.09 12.83 -56.44
CA SER A 211 -2.24 13.12 -57.87
C SER A 211 -1.80 11.93 -58.76
N ARG A 212 -2.23 11.98 -60.04
CA ARG A 212 -1.99 10.95 -61.07
C ARG A 212 -2.24 9.52 -60.54
N ARG A 213 -3.43 9.33 -59.96
CA ARG A 213 -3.95 8.02 -59.52
C ARG A 213 -4.03 7.04 -60.69
N GLU A 214 -3.39 5.89 -60.52
CA GLU A 214 -3.21 4.81 -61.48
C GLU A 214 -3.68 3.47 -60.88
N VAL A 215 -4.17 2.56 -61.74
CA VAL A 215 -4.60 1.22 -61.34
C VAL A 215 -3.45 0.24 -61.54
N VAL A 216 -3.05 -0.52 -60.51
CA VAL A 216 -1.99 -1.54 -60.60
C VAL A 216 -2.60 -2.94 -60.66
N VAL A 217 -3.48 -3.29 -59.70
CA VAL A 217 -4.21 -4.57 -59.68
C VAL A 217 -5.70 -4.28 -59.60
N LYS A 218 -6.52 -5.03 -60.34
CA LYS A 218 -7.98 -4.87 -60.36
C LYS A 218 -8.71 -6.21 -60.46
N GLY A 219 -9.42 -6.58 -59.40
CA GLY A 219 -10.02 -7.91 -59.23
C GLY A 219 -9.02 -8.95 -58.72
N SER A 220 -9.55 -10.06 -58.21
CA SER A 220 -8.76 -11.12 -57.53
C SER A 220 -8.00 -10.68 -56.27
N LEU A 221 -8.59 -9.76 -55.49
CA LEU A 221 -8.12 -9.34 -54.16
C LEU A 221 -9.24 -9.60 -53.12
N PRO A 222 -9.32 -10.81 -52.53
CA PRO A 222 -10.43 -11.23 -51.68
C PRO A 222 -10.63 -10.46 -50.37
N HIS A 223 -9.56 -10.21 -49.60
CA HIS A 223 -9.53 -9.30 -48.45
C HIS A 223 -8.08 -8.95 -48.06
N PRO A 224 -7.38 -8.11 -48.85
CA PRO A 224 -6.05 -7.63 -48.49
C PRO A 224 -6.06 -6.88 -47.16
N PHE A 225 -5.05 -7.11 -46.31
CA PHE A 225 -4.87 -6.41 -45.04
C PHE A 225 -3.71 -5.41 -45.12
N ALA A 226 -2.46 -5.86 -45.27
CA ALA A 226 -1.29 -4.98 -45.35
C ALA A 226 -0.50 -5.17 -46.65
N LEU A 227 0.30 -4.16 -47.01
CA LEU A 227 0.95 -4.03 -48.31
C LEU A 227 2.39 -3.54 -48.14
N THR A 228 3.33 -4.13 -48.86
CA THR A 228 4.75 -3.71 -48.91
C THR A 228 5.33 -3.93 -50.31
N LEU A 229 6.53 -3.40 -50.58
CA LEU A 229 7.20 -3.51 -51.87
C LEU A 229 8.72 -3.69 -51.75
N TYR A 230 9.33 -4.26 -52.78
CA TYR A 230 10.79 -4.39 -52.92
C TYR A 230 11.21 -4.60 -54.39
N GLU A 231 12.26 -3.89 -54.81
CA GLU A 231 12.61 -3.70 -56.23
C GLU A 231 11.35 -3.43 -57.08
N ASP A 232 11.00 -4.29 -58.04
CA ASP A 232 9.82 -4.18 -58.90
C ASP A 232 8.59 -5.01 -58.45
N THR A 233 8.58 -5.54 -57.22
CA THR A 233 7.54 -6.46 -56.71
C THR A 233 6.74 -5.85 -55.56
N LEU A 234 5.41 -5.96 -55.61
CA LEU A 234 4.48 -5.72 -54.49
C LEU A 234 4.22 -7.04 -53.76
N PHE A 235 4.04 -6.98 -52.45
CA PHE A 235 3.68 -8.11 -51.58
C PHE A 235 2.53 -7.70 -50.65
N TRP A 236 1.53 -8.55 -50.44
CA TRP A 236 0.44 -8.26 -49.50
C TRP A 236 -0.06 -9.49 -48.75
N THR A 237 -0.60 -9.26 -47.55
CA THR A 237 -1.33 -10.26 -46.77
C THR A 237 -2.81 -10.26 -47.14
N ASP A 238 -3.45 -11.42 -47.19
CA ASP A 238 -4.90 -11.55 -47.42
C ASP A 238 -5.55 -12.48 -46.39
N TRP A 239 -6.59 -11.98 -45.72
CA TRP A 239 -7.30 -12.69 -44.65
C TRP A 239 -8.17 -13.84 -45.16
N ASN A 240 -8.73 -13.72 -46.36
CA ASN A 240 -9.65 -14.71 -46.92
C ASN A 240 -8.90 -15.90 -47.55
N THR A 241 -7.69 -15.69 -48.08
CA THR A 241 -6.85 -16.78 -48.62
C THR A 241 -5.85 -17.34 -47.61
N HIS A 242 -5.69 -16.72 -46.44
CA HIS A 242 -4.72 -17.13 -45.41
C HIS A 242 -3.28 -17.24 -45.96
N SER A 243 -2.90 -16.26 -46.80
CA SER A 243 -1.66 -16.29 -47.57
C SER A 243 -1.06 -14.90 -47.83
N ILE A 244 0.23 -14.92 -48.21
CA ILE A 244 0.97 -13.77 -48.74
C ILE A 244 1.07 -13.94 -50.25
N HIS A 245 0.63 -12.92 -50.98
CA HIS A 245 0.68 -12.83 -52.44
C HIS A 245 1.75 -11.85 -52.90
N ALA A 246 2.14 -11.93 -54.18
CA ALA A 246 2.98 -10.93 -54.83
C ALA A 246 2.68 -10.75 -56.33
N CYS A 247 2.90 -9.54 -56.86
CA CYS A 247 2.78 -9.19 -58.28
C CYS A 247 3.77 -8.08 -58.69
N LEU A 248 3.89 -7.78 -59.98
CA LEU A 248 4.73 -6.68 -60.47
C LEU A 248 4.14 -5.29 -60.15
N LYS A 249 4.94 -4.39 -59.57
CA LYS A 249 4.52 -3.06 -59.06
C LYS A 249 4.07 -2.05 -60.13
N HIS A 250 4.28 -2.37 -61.41
CA HIS A 250 3.96 -1.50 -62.55
C HIS A 250 2.77 -1.96 -63.38
N THR A 251 2.48 -3.27 -63.42
CA THR A 251 1.46 -3.86 -64.32
C THR A 251 0.44 -4.75 -63.60
N GLY A 252 0.69 -5.12 -62.33
CA GLY A 252 -0.12 -6.10 -61.61
C GLY A 252 0.01 -7.55 -62.12
N GLU A 253 0.83 -7.78 -63.14
CA GLU A 253 1.03 -9.10 -63.73
C GLU A 253 1.85 -10.03 -62.83
N ASN A 254 1.84 -11.32 -63.15
CA ASN A 254 2.49 -12.39 -62.39
C ASN A 254 2.01 -12.49 -60.92
N SER A 255 0.74 -12.19 -60.65
CA SER A 255 0.12 -12.40 -59.34
C SER A 255 0.19 -13.87 -58.92
N HIS A 256 0.83 -14.16 -57.78
CA HIS A 256 0.98 -15.53 -57.25
C HIS A 256 1.14 -15.55 -55.72
N GLU A 257 0.84 -16.69 -55.11
CA GLU A 257 1.07 -16.92 -53.68
C GLU A 257 2.54 -17.31 -53.40
N ILE A 258 3.13 -16.69 -52.38
CA ILE A 258 4.48 -16.99 -51.87
C ILE A 258 4.43 -17.87 -50.64
N HIS A 259 3.46 -17.66 -49.74
CA HIS A 259 3.35 -18.38 -48.48
C HIS A 259 1.88 -18.56 -48.10
N THR A 260 1.47 -19.78 -47.72
CA THR A 260 0.07 -20.17 -47.54
C THR A 260 -0.12 -20.99 -46.26
N ASN A 261 -1.37 -21.13 -45.81
CA ASN A 261 -1.74 -21.73 -44.51
C ASN A 261 -1.23 -20.92 -43.32
N ILE A 262 -1.26 -19.60 -43.43
CA ILE A 262 -0.95 -18.65 -42.36
C ILE A 262 -2.17 -18.58 -41.42
N PHE A 263 -1.98 -18.48 -40.10
CA PHE A 263 -3.08 -18.56 -39.14
C PHE A 263 -4.04 -17.37 -39.28
N SER A 264 -3.51 -16.16 -39.17
CA SER A 264 -4.21 -14.91 -39.47
C SER A 264 -3.14 -13.89 -39.85
N PRO A 265 -2.83 -13.73 -41.16
CA PRO A 265 -1.78 -12.82 -41.60
C PRO A 265 -2.23 -11.37 -41.40
N MET A 266 -1.60 -10.65 -40.47
CA MET A 266 -1.88 -9.26 -40.17
C MET A 266 -0.94 -8.37 -41.00
N ASP A 267 -0.16 -7.49 -40.36
CA ASP A 267 0.76 -6.57 -41.03
C ASP A 267 2.01 -7.27 -41.64
N ILE A 268 2.61 -6.66 -42.67
CA ILE A 268 3.74 -7.21 -43.43
C ILE A 268 4.72 -6.14 -43.96
N HIS A 269 5.97 -6.22 -43.53
CA HIS A 269 7.06 -5.36 -43.97
C HIS A 269 8.20 -6.18 -44.64
N VAL A 270 8.88 -5.60 -45.64
CA VAL A 270 10.07 -6.22 -46.24
C VAL A 270 11.26 -5.87 -45.34
N TYR A 271 11.92 -6.86 -44.76
CA TYR A 271 13.02 -6.67 -43.82
C TYR A 271 14.37 -6.51 -44.55
N SER A 272 14.73 -5.27 -44.90
CA SER A 272 15.99 -4.92 -45.56
C SER A 272 16.39 -3.48 -45.28
N GLN A 273 17.69 -3.20 -45.10
CA GLN A 273 18.24 -1.84 -44.99
C GLN A 273 17.84 -0.96 -46.19
N GLU A 274 17.65 -1.54 -47.37
CA GLU A 274 17.28 -0.81 -48.59
C GLU A 274 15.85 -0.23 -48.54
N ARG A 275 14.99 -0.71 -47.61
CA ARG A 275 13.69 -0.10 -47.29
C ARG A 275 13.79 1.00 -46.24
N GLN A 276 14.95 1.18 -45.62
CA GLN A 276 15.26 2.24 -44.66
C GLN A 276 16.49 3.02 -45.15
N PRO A 277 16.37 3.78 -46.24
CA PRO A 277 17.49 4.49 -46.84
C PRO A 277 18.03 5.57 -45.88
N LEU A 278 19.36 5.57 -45.71
CA LEU A 278 20.08 6.67 -45.08
C LEU A 278 20.21 7.80 -46.11
N GLY A 279 19.57 8.94 -45.85
CA GLY A 279 19.63 10.10 -46.74
C GLY A 279 21.06 10.65 -46.89
N GLU A 280 21.39 11.18 -48.08
CA GLU A 280 22.65 11.91 -48.27
C GLU A 280 22.72 13.10 -47.30
N CYS A 281 23.92 13.33 -46.74
CA CYS A 281 24.11 14.15 -45.55
C CYS A 281 23.64 15.60 -45.71
N VAL A 282 22.47 15.90 -45.16
CA VAL A 282 22.13 17.21 -44.62
C VAL A 282 21.72 17.02 -43.18
N ARG A 283 22.31 17.81 -42.26
CA ARG A 283 21.78 17.96 -40.89
C ARG A 283 20.50 18.79 -40.94
N VAL A 284 19.40 18.18 -41.36
CA VAL A 284 18.05 18.67 -41.09
C VAL A 284 17.54 17.87 -39.90
N CYS A 285 17.47 18.50 -38.73
CA CYS A 285 16.53 18.05 -37.71
C CYS A 285 15.13 18.22 -38.34
N VAL A 286 14.34 17.15 -38.38
CA VAL A 286 13.01 17.19 -38.99
C VAL A 286 12.13 18.08 -38.10
N SER A 287 11.75 19.22 -38.66
CA SER A 287 11.23 20.40 -37.95
C SER A 287 12.22 21.08 -36.99
N SER A 288 12.14 22.41 -36.92
CA SER A 288 12.92 23.23 -35.98
C SER A 288 12.16 23.54 -34.69
N ASP A 289 10.88 23.15 -34.65
CA ASP A 289 9.97 23.45 -33.55
C ASP A 289 10.02 22.33 -32.51
N CYS A 290 10.23 22.68 -31.24
CA CYS A 290 10.34 21.72 -30.16
C CYS A 290 8.98 21.07 -29.86
N LEU A 291 8.79 19.83 -30.31
CA LEU A 291 7.61 19.02 -30.02
C LEU A 291 7.59 18.60 -28.54
N CYS A 292 6.92 19.38 -27.70
CA CYS A 292 6.66 18.99 -26.31
C CYS A 292 5.69 17.80 -26.24
N SER A 293 5.88 16.95 -25.21
CA SER A 293 5.02 15.80 -24.90
C SER A 293 3.57 16.21 -24.57
N THR A 294 2.64 15.26 -24.59
CA THR A 294 1.22 15.53 -24.32
C THR A 294 1.02 16.35 -23.03
N GLY A 295 0.31 17.47 -23.15
CA GLY A 295 -0.01 18.37 -22.05
C GLY A 295 1.01 19.48 -21.73
N PHE A 296 2.20 19.46 -22.34
CA PHE A 296 3.27 20.44 -22.11
C PHE A 296 3.24 21.59 -23.13
N THR A 297 3.59 22.81 -22.71
CA THR A 297 3.59 24.01 -23.55
C THR A 297 5.00 24.45 -23.95
N VAL A 298 5.13 25.02 -25.15
CA VAL A 298 6.36 25.70 -25.61
C VAL A 298 6.39 27.11 -25.02
N SER A 299 7.50 27.48 -24.36
CA SER A 299 7.75 28.86 -23.92
C SER A 299 8.49 29.68 -24.99
N GLU A 300 8.40 31.02 -24.94
CA GLU A 300 9.06 31.90 -25.93
C GLU A 300 10.60 31.76 -25.95
N ASP A 301 11.21 31.20 -24.91
CA ASP A 301 12.66 31.01 -24.73
C ASP A 301 13.17 29.60 -25.12
N ILE A 302 12.43 28.83 -25.93
CA ILE A 302 12.83 27.51 -26.49
C ILE A 302 12.96 26.39 -25.43
N PHE A 303 12.85 26.69 -24.13
CA PHE A 303 12.78 25.69 -23.07
C PHE A 303 11.37 25.10 -22.92
N MET A 304 11.29 23.78 -22.72
CA MET A 304 10.04 23.09 -22.41
C MET A 304 9.57 23.45 -21.00
N SER A 305 8.39 24.04 -20.88
CA SER A 305 7.69 24.20 -19.60
C SER A 305 6.82 22.97 -19.32
N SER A 306 6.87 22.46 -18.08
CA SER A 306 5.93 21.45 -17.60
C SER A 306 4.49 21.95 -17.68
N ALA A 307 3.54 21.05 -17.93
CA ALA A 307 2.12 21.32 -17.69
C ALA A 307 1.95 21.99 -16.32
N THR A 308 1.44 23.22 -16.33
CA THR A 308 1.27 24.05 -15.14
C THR A 308 -0.05 23.73 -14.45
N GLN A 309 -1.11 23.52 -15.24
CA GLN A 309 -2.47 23.32 -14.78
C GLN A 309 -2.89 21.88 -15.09
N LEU A 310 -2.90 21.02 -14.08
CA LEU A 310 -3.25 19.60 -14.21
C LEU A 310 -4.55 19.29 -13.48
N LEU A 311 -5.33 18.36 -14.03
CA LEU A 311 -6.53 17.77 -13.43
C LEU A 311 -6.21 16.30 -13.15
N LEU A 312 -5.98 15.97 -11.88
CA LEU A 312 -5.82 14.60 -11.41
C LEU A 312 -7.20 13.95 -11.25
N LEU A 313 -7.30 12.66 -11.52
CA LEU A 313 -8.52 11.89 -11.35
C LEU A 313 -8.24 10.47 -10.83
N ALA A 314 -9.06 10.02 -9.89
CA ALA A 314 -9.07 8.66 -9.40
C ALA A 314 -10.18 7.87 -10.10
N ARG A 315 -9.84 6.72 -10.65
CA ARG A 315 -10.77 5.67 -11.08
C ARG A 315 -10.44 4.40 -10.34
N ARG A 316 -11.40 3.48 -10.32
CA ARG A 316 -11.29 2.19 -9.62
C ARG A 316 -9.94 1.50 -9.83
N THR A 317 -9.53 1.31 -11.08
CA THR A 317 -8.33 0.54 -11.44
C THR A 317 -7.11 1.39 -11.82
N ASP A 318 -7.26 2.71 -12.00
CA ASP A 318 -6.15 3.59 -12.38
C ASP A 318 -6.29 5.02 -11.83
N LEU A 319 -5.15 5.69 -11.65
CA LEU A 319 -5.10 7.14 -11.53
C LEU A 319 -4.71 7.72 -12.88
N ARG A 320 -5.29 8.85 -13.27
CA ARG A 320 -4.91 9.57 -14.50
C ARG A 320 -4.68 11.06 -14.23
N ARG A 321 -4.03 11.72 -15.18
CA ARG A 321 -3.92 13.19 -15.26
C ARG A 321 -4.39 13.68 -16.63
N ILE A 322 -5.09 14.81 -16.64
CA ILE A 322 -5.47 15.58 -17.83
C ILE A 322 -4.77 16.94 -17.74
N SER A 323 -4.19 17.43 -18.84
CA SER A 323 -3.71 18.82 -18.88
C SER A 323 -4.85 19.78 -19.16
N LEU A 324 -4.88 20.90 -18.43
CA LEU A 324 -5.80 22.01 -18.67
C LEU A 324 -5.15 23.12 -19.53
N ASP A 325 -3.84 23.04 -19.77
CA ASP A 325 -3.07 23.97 -20.61
C ASP A 325 -3.24 23.69 -22.11
N THR A 326 -3.69 22.48 -22.49
CA THR A 326 -3.79 22.03 -23.88
C THR A 326 -5.23 21.59 -24.24
N PRO A 327 -5.76 21.94 -25.43
CA PRO A 327 -7.17 21.76 -25.79
C PRO A 327 -7.54 20.34 -26.27
N ASP A 328 -6.59 19.42 -26.24
CA ASP A 328 -6.78 17.98 -26.50
C ASP A 328 -7.34 17.24 -25.27
N PHE A 329 -7.14 17.79 -24.06
CA PHE A 329 -7.55 17.21 -22.77
C PHE A 329 -7.16 15.72 -22.60
N THR A 330 -6.04 15.29 -23.20
CA THR A 330 -5.63 13.89 -23.18
C THR A 330 -5.40 13.40 -21.76
N ASP A 331 -6.07 12.30 -21.43
CA ASP A 331 -5.99 11.57 -20.17
C ASP A 331 -4.82 10.59 -20.19
N ILE A 332 -3.80 10.86 -19.38
CA ILE A 332 -2.58 10.07 -19.26
C ILE A 332 -2.66 9.24 -17.97
N VAL A 333 -2.61 7.91 -18.08
CA VAL A 333 -2.54 6.98 -16.95
C VAL A 333 -1.22 7.17 -16.19
N LEU A 334 -1.29 7.19 -14.85
CA LEU A 334 -0.11 7.23 -13.97
C LEU A 334 0.40 5.80 -13.71
N GLN A 335 1.70 5.58 -13.81
CA GLN A 335 2.32 4.25 -13.73
C GLN A 335 2.51 3.79 -12.28
N THR A 336 1.42 3.39 -11.61
CA THR A 336 1.41 2.97 -10.19
C THR A 336 0.81 1.57 -10.00
N ASP A 337 1.61 0.63 -9.49
CA ASP A 337 1.23 -0.79 -9.32
C ASP A 337 0.19 -1.06 -8.20
N ASP A 338 -0.55 -2.18 -8.33
CA ASP A 338 -1.48 -2.76 -7.34
C ASP A 338 -2.57 -1.79 -6.83
N ILE A 339 -3.08 -0.91 -7.69
CA ILE A 339 -4.38 -0.25 -7.49
C ILE A 339 -5.49 -1.28 -7.79
N ARG A 340 -6.55 -1.30 -6.99
CA ARG A 340 -7.69 -2.20 -7.18
C ARG A 340 -9.02 -1.45 -7.18
N HIS A 341 -9.19 -0.57 -6.20
CA HIS A 341 -10.37 0.27 -6.07
C HIS A 341 -9.97 1.61 -5.43
N ALA A 342 -9.26 2.44 -6.19
CA ALA A 342 -8.91 3.79 -5.72
C ALA A 342 -10.15 4.68 -5.63
N ILE A 343 -10.34 5.34 -4.49
CA ILE A 343 -11.51 6.20 -4.21
C ILE A 343 -11.13 7.68 -4.27
N ALA A 344 -10.49 8.21 -3.23
CA ALA A 344 -10.21 9.64 -3.07
C ALA A 344 -8.74 9.99 -3.37
N ILE A 345 -8.47 11.22 -3.79
CA ILE A 345 -7.13 11.69 -4.16
C ILE A 345 -6.85 13.14 -3.72
N ASP A 346 -5.69 13.38 -3.09
CA ASP A 346 -5.13 14.72 -2.90
C ASP A 346 -3.63 14.73 -3.25
N TYR A 347 -2.98 15.90 -3.24
CA TYR A 347 -1.58 16.08 -3.57
C TYR A 347 -0.88 17.02 -2.59
N ASP A 348 0.44 17.05 -2.69
CA ASP A 348 1.29 18.03 -2.03
C ASP A 348 2.24 18.69 -3.03
N PRO A 349 2.18 20.01 -3.26
CA PRO A 349 3.07 20.72 -4.18
C PRO A 349 4.48 20.94 -3.59
N VAL A 350 4.72 20.64 -2.30
CA VAL A 350 6.01 20.87 -1.64
C VAL A 350 6.97 19.70 -1.85
N GLU A 351 6.50 18.46 -1.64
CA GLU A 351 7.24 17.21 -1.92
C GLU A 351 6.84 16.59 -3.27
N GLY A 352 5.90 17.16 -4.02
CA GLY A 352 5.50 16.69 -5.35
C GLY A 352 4.80 15.33 -5.37
N HIS A 353 4.23 14.92 -4.23
CA HIS A 353 3.56 13.63 -4.06
C HIS A 353 2.06 13.73 -4.33
N ILE A 354 1.48 12.65 -4.86
CA ILE A 354 0.04 12.36 -4.80
C ILE A 354 -0.24 11.38 -3.66
N TYR A 355 -1.41 11.50 -3.05
CA TYR A 355 -1.93 10.66 -1.96
C TYR A 355 -3.28 10.13 -2.37
N TRP A 356 -3.52 8.82 -2.26
CA TRP A 356 -4.81 8.23 -2.61
C TRP A 356 -5.24 7.14 -1.63
N THR A 357 -6.53 6.86 -1.62
CA THR A 357 -7.15 5.81 -0.79
C THR A 357 -7.59 4.63 -1.65
N ASP A 358 -7.52 3.41 -1.11
CA ASP A 358 -7.99 2.18 -1.76
C ASP A 358 -8.62 1.25 -0.69
N ASP A 359 -9.89 0.89 -0.86
CA ASP A 359 -10.68 0.12 0.12
C ASP A 359 -10.52 -1.41 -0.05
N GLU A 360 -10.34 -1.92 -1.28
CA GLU A 360 -10.00 -3.33 -1.51
C GLU A 360 -8.60 -3.69 -0.99
N VAL A 361 -7.67 -2.72 -1.00
CA VAL A 361 -6.35 -2.84 -0.37
C VAL A 361 -6.35 -2.42 1.11
N GLN A 362 -7.44 -1.77 1.59
CA GLN A 362 -7.60 -1.24 2.95
C GLN A 362 -6.43 -0.34 3.39
N ALA A 363 -6.05 0.59 2.52
CA ALA A 363 -4.85 1.40 2.72
C ALA A 363 -4.94 2.83 2.15
N ILE A 364 -4.10 3.70 2.71
CA ILE A 364 -3.75 5.00 2.15
C ILE A 364 -2.33 4.90 1.59
N ARG A 365 -2.13 5.35 0.34
CA ARG A 365 -0.89 5.20 -0.42
C ARG A 365 -0.41 6.57 -0.94
N ARG A 366 0.87 6.65 -1.33
CA ARG A 366 1.47 7.84 -1.96
C ARG A 366 2.53 7.49 -2.99
N SER A 367 2.76 8.36 -3.96
CA SER A 367 3.86 8.29 -4.95
C SER A 367 4.16 9.68 -5.51
N PHE A 368 5.20 9.82 -6.34
CA PHE A 368 5.33 10.97 -7.24
C PHE A 368 4.36 10.87 -8.43
N LEU A 369 4.22 11.97 -9.20
CA LEU A 369 3.38 12.05 -10.41
C LEU A 369 3.89 11.23 -11.62
N ASP A 370 5.08 10.62 -11.52
CA ASP A 370 5.62 9.64 -12.47
C ASP A 370 5.43 8.19 -11.99
N GLY A 371 4.81 7.98 -10.81
CA GLY A 371 4.63 6.68 -10.17
C GLY A 371 5.79 6.22 -9.29
N SER A 372 6.92 6.96 -9.27
CA SER A 372 8.09 6.59 -8.47
C SER A 372 7.87 6.76 -6.96
N GLU A 373 8.71 6.09 -6.17
CA GLU A 373 8.63 5.99 -4.71
C GLU A 373 7.24 5.61 -4.15
N ALA A 374 6.47 4.78 -4.87
CA ALA A 374 5.18 4.26 -4.40
C ALA A 374 5.29 3.59 -3.01
N GLN A 375 4.60 4.17 -2.02
CA GLN A 375 4.68 3.84 -0.61
C GLN A 375 3.28 3.65 0.00
N PHE A 376 3.19 2.79 1.00
CA PHE A 376 2.03 2.68 1.88
C PHE A 376 2.18 3.63 3.07
N VAL A 377 1.16 4.43 3.34
CA VAL A 377 1.14 5.47 4.39
C VAL A 377 0.36 4.98 5.61
N VAL A 378 -0.82 4.40 5.40
CA VAL A 378 -1.65 3.79 6.46
C VAL A 378 -2.18 2.44 5.94
N THR A 379 -2.11 1.38 6.75
CA THR A 379 -2.34 -0.03 6.35
C THR A 379 -3.04 -0.89 7.40
N SER A 380 -3.62 -0.25 8.42
CA SER A 380 -4.23 -0.92 9.57
C SER A 380 -5.30 -0.02 10.18
N GLN A 381 -6.38 -0.59 10.72
CA GLN A 381 -7.57 0.16 11.13
C GLN A 381 -8.02 1.18 10.06
N VAL A 382 -8.05 0.74 8.81
CA VAL A 382 -8.66 1.43 7.66
C VAL A 382 -9.57 0.39 7.03
N ASN A 383 -10.77 0.77 6.61
CA ASN A 383 -11.79 -0.15 6.13
C ASN A 383 -12.43 0.36 4.82
N HIS A 384 -13.05 1.55 4.85
CA HIS A 384 -13.54 2.22 3.64
C HIS A 384 -13.15 3.72 3.69
N PRO A 385 -11.92 4.06 3.27
CA PRO A 385 -11.39 5.42 3.31
C PRO A 385 -11.95 6.29 2.16
N ASP A 386 -13.22 6.69 2.30
CA ASP A 386 -14.02 7.40 1.28
C ASP A 386 -13.55 8.83 0.94
N GLY A 387 -12.69 9.46 1.75
CA GLY A 387 -12.23 10.83 1.54
C GLY A 387 -10.86 11.11 2.18
N ILE A 388 -10.05 11.94 1.52
CA ILE A 388 -8.69 12.29 1.94
C ILE A 388 -8.42 13.78 1.71
N ALA A 389 -7.62 14.42 2.57
CA ALA A 389 -7.14 15.78 2.34
C ALA A 389 -5.77 16.05 2.99
N VAL A 390 -4.94 16.83 2.30
CA VAL A 390 -3.58 17.21 2.66
C VAL A 390 -3.57 18.59 3.34
N ASP A 391 -2.92 18.70 4.49
CA ASP A 391 -2.56 19.98 5.11
C ASP A 391 -1.14 20.33 4.71
N TRP A 392 -1.04 21.01 3.57
CA TRP A 392 0.21 21.42 2.94
C TRP A 392 1.07 22.32 3.84
N ILE A 393 0.45 23.06 4.77
CA ILE A 393 1.09 24.06 5.62
C ILE A 393 1.74 23.41 6.85
N ALA A 394 0.99 22.60 7.61
CA ALA A 394 1.50 21.97 8.82
C ALA A 394 2.08 20.57 8.60
N ARG A 395 1.99 20.02 7.37
CA ARG A 395 2.54 18.72 6.93
C ARG A 395 1.80 17.52 7.53
N ASN A 396 0.47 17.58 7.50
CA ASN A 396 -0.41 16.53 8.01
C ASN A 396 -1.29 15.95 6.88
N LEU A 397 -1.85 14.76 7.12
CA LEU A 397 -2.78 14.08 6.24
C LEU A 397 -4.05 13.74 7.04
N TYR A 398 -5.21 14.11 6.53
CA TYR A 398 -6.52 13.87 7.13
C TYR A 398 -7.32 12.92 6.25
N TRP A 399 -8.15 12.07 6.85
CA TRP A 399 -9.08 11.23 6.09
C TRP A 399 -10.35 10.92 6.89
N THR A 400 -11.39 10.56 6.15
CA THR A 400 -12.66 9.99 6.61
C THR A 400 -12.63 8.48 6.35
N ASP A 401 -13.27 7.69 7.21
CA ASP A 401 -13.45 6.25 6.99
C ASP A 401 -14.86 5.82 7.38
N THR A 402 -15.72 5.58 6.39
CA THR A 402 -17.11 5.12 6.56
C THR A 402 -17.18 3.74 7.19
N GLY A 403 -16.17 2.90 6.95
CA GLY A 403 -16.07 1.57 7.51
C GLY A 403 -15.64 1.54 8.99
N THR A 404 -15.33 2.68 9.62
CA THR A 404 -14.99 2.77 11.05
C THR A 404 -15.64 3.94 11.80
N ASP A 405 -16.44 4.76 11.11
CA ASP A 405 -17.10 5.98 11.59
C ASP A 405 -16.13 6.98 12.26
N ARG A 406 -15.03 7.30 11.56
CA ARG A 406 -13.94 8.13 12.09
C ARG A 406 -13.47 9.21 11.12
N ILE A 407 -12.99 10.31 11.71
CA ILE A 407 -12.11 11.28 11.06
C ILE A 407 -10.80 11.32 11.82
N GLU A 408 -9.69 11.15 11.10
CA GLU A 408 -8.36 10.95 11.67
C GLU A 408 -7.31 11.85 11.01
N VAL A 409 -6.18 12.03 11.71
CA VAL A 409 -5.02 12.77 11.22
C VAL A 409 -3.72 12.02 11.49
N THR A 410 -2.81 12.04 10.52
CA THR A 410 -1.40 11.61 10.63
C THR A 410 -0.48 12.72 10.10
N ARG A 411 0.83 12.47 10.18
CA ARG A 411 1.79 13.10 9.27
C ARG A 411 1.66 12.55 7.86
N LEU A 412 2.16 13.29 6.88
CA LEU A 412 2.27 12.85 5.47
C LEU A 412 3.05 11.53 5.28
N ASN A 413 3.82 11.09 6.28
CA ASN A 413 4.50 9.78 6.31
C ASN A 413 3.79 8.70 7.16
N GLY A 414 2.51 8.91 7.52
CA GLY A 414 1.69 7.98 8.32
C GLY A 414 1.98 7.99 9.83
N SER A 415 3.03 8.67 10.28
CA SER A 415 3.36 8.73 11.71
C SER A 415 2.41 9.62 12.52
N MET A 416 2.46 9.48 13.85
CA MET A 416 1.74 10.32 14.83
C MET A 416 0.21 10.31 14.74
N ARG A 417 -0.39 9.20 14.26
CA ARG A 417 -1.85 9.00 14.13
C ARG A 417 -2.63 9.44 15.37
N LYS A 418 -3.65 10.28 15.17
CA LYS A 418 -4.62 10.74 16.17
C LYS A 418 -6.03 10.69 15.57
N ILE A 419 -6.97 10.10 16.29
CA ILE A 419 -8.41 10.19 15.98
C ILE A 419 -8.90 11.58 16.42
N LEU A 420 -9.63 12.28 15.55
CA LEU A 420 -10.17 13.62 15.82
C LEU A 420 -11.65 13.57 16.19
N ILE A 421 -12.43 12.78 15.45
CA ILE A 421 -13.87 12.62 15.64
C ILE A 421 -14.22 11.14 15.46
N SER A 422 -15.01 10.59 16.39
CA SER A 422 -15.47 9.19 16.40
C SER A 422 -16.82 9.01 17.12
N GLU A 423 -17.60 10.09 17.19
CA GLU A 423 -18.94 10.15 17.79
C GLU A 423 -19.85 10.92 16.82
N GLU A 424 -21.13 10.56 16.74
CA GLU A 424 -22.12 11.22 15.85
C GLU A 424 -21.65 11.36 14.39
N LEU A 425 -20.94 10.37 13.86
CA LEU A 425 -20.64 10.18 12.44
C LEU A 425 -21.44 8.98 11.94
N ASP A 426 -21.97 9.06 10.72
CA ASP A 426 -22.77 8.03 10.07
C ASP A 426 -22.50 8.09 8.56
N GLU A 427 -21.61 7.24 8.06
CA GLU A 427 -21.12 7.28 6.68
C GLU A 427 -20.49 8.66 6.25
N PRO A 428 -19.38 9.12 6.87
CA PRO A 428 -18.64 10.32 6.44
C PRO A 428 -17.86 10.13 5.12
N ARG A 429 -18.14 10.94 4.09
CA ARG A 429 -17.50 10.86 2.74
C ARG A 429 -16.45 11.95 2.51
N ALA A 430 -16.68 12.95 1.66
CA ALA A 430 -15.67 13.90 1.23
C ALA A 430 -15.26 14.86 2.36
N ILE A 431 -13.98 15.23 2.37
CA ILE A 431 -13.35 16.14 3.35
C ILE A 431 -12.53 17.21 2.62
N ALA A 432 -12.58 18.45 3.09
CA ALA A 432 -11.83 19.57 2.54
C ALA A 432 -11.29 20.46 3.67
N LEU A 433 -10.07 21.01 3.49
CA LEU A 433 -9.36 21.73 4.54
C LEU A 433 -9.12 23.20 4.15
N ASP A 434 -9.22 24.10 5.13
CA ASP A 434 -8.66 25.44 5.08
C ASP A 434 -7.64 25.61 6.22
N PRO A 435 -6.37 25.20 6.03
CA PRO A 435 -5.33 25.35 7.04
C PRO A 435 -4.93 26.81 7.31
N VAL A 436 -5.37 27.77 6.49
CA VAL A 436 -5.14 29.21 6.70
C VAL A 436 -6.15 29.78 7.70
N ALA A 437 -7.40 29.32 7.66
CA ALA A 437 -8.42 29.64 8.67
C ALA A 437 -8.40 28.68 9.89
N GLY A 438 -7.79 27.50 9.75
CA GLY A 438 -7.74 26.47 10.80
C GLY A 438 -9.03 25.64 10.90
N TYR A 439 -9.75 25.44 9.79
CA TYR A 439 -11.01 24.67 9.74
C TYR A 439 -10.93 23.51 8.75
N MET A 440 -11.56 22.39 9.09
CA MET A 440 -11.91 21.27 8.20
C MET A 440 -13.41 21.21 8.01
N TYR A 441 -13.83 20.76 6.83
CA TYR A 441 -15.21 20.59 6.40
C TYR A 441 -15.39 19.18 5.86
N TRP A 442 -16.50 18.51 6.17
CA TRP A 442 -16.78 17.19 5.60
C TRP A 442 -18.28 16.98 5.33
N THR A 443 -18.55 15.97 4.52
CA THR A 443 -19.89 15.48 4.19
C THR A 443 -20.16 14.15 4.91
N ASP A 444 -21.41 13.91 5.26
CA ASP A 444 -21.91 12.71 5.94
C ASP A 444 -23.29 12.41 5.32
N TRP A 445 -23.50 11.16 4.89
CA TRP A 445 -24.62 10.79 4.00
C TRP A 445 -25.50 9.64 4.53
N GLY A 446 -25.37 9.30 5.82
CA GLY A 446 -26.14 8.27 6.51
C GLY A 446 -27.63 8.60 6.73
N GLU A 447 -28.21 8.21 7.87
CA GLU A 447 -29.63 8.43 8.15
C GLU A 447 -30.03 9.91 8.21
N LEU A 448 -29.08 10.81 8.56
CA LEU A 448 -29.29 12.25 8.71
C LEU A 448 -28.24 13.07 7.92
N PRO A 449 -28.34 13.12 6.57
CA PRO A 449 -27.31 13.68 5.71
C PRO A 449 -27.04 15.17 5.99
N LYS A 450 -25.76 15.51 6.11
CA LYS A 450 -25.29 16.78 6.66
C LYS A 450 -23.92 17.16 6.12
N ILE A 451 -23.63 18.47 6.18
CA ILE A 451 -22.29 19.03 5.94
C ILE A 451 -21.86 19.67 7.26
N GLU A 452 -20.67 19.32 7.74
CA GLU A 452 -20.14 19.75 9.03
C GLU A 452 -18.82 20.50 8.90
N ARG A 453 -18.46 21.22 9.96
CA ARG A 453 -17.19 21.93 10.11
C ARG A 453 -16.65 21.76 11.53
N ALA A 454 -15.35 21.55 11.67
CA ALA A 454 -14.61 21.63 12.93
C ALA A 454 -13.26 22.33 12.72
N ALA A 455 -12.59 22.74 13.78
CA ALA A 455 -11.18 23.14 13.72
C ALA A 455 -10.29 21.91 13.44
N LEU A 456 -9.06 22.10 12.92
CA LEU A 456 -8.19 20.97 12.53
C LEU A 456 -7.74 20.09 13.72
N ASP A 457 -7.99 20.50 14.96
CA ASP A 457 -7.72 19.68 16.15
C ASP A 457 -8.92 18.81 16.60
N GLY A 458 -10.08 18.96 15.95
CA GLY A 458 -11.36 18.33 16.28
C GLY A 458 -12.32 19.22 17.10
N THR A 459 -11.90 20.41 17.53
CA THR A 459 -12.74 21.32 18.33
C THR A 459 -13.67 22.20 17.48
N GLU A 460 -14.51 23.04 18.11
CA GLU A 460 -15.50 23.90 17.42
C GLU A 460 -16.43 23.19 16.41
N ARG A 461 -16.69 21.89 16.58
CA ARG A 461 -17.60 21.11 15.72
C ARG A 461 -18.99 21.74 15.64
N LEU A 462 -19.45 21.95 14.40
CA LEU A 462 -20.70 22.61 14.05
C LEU A 462 -21.27 22.00 12.77
N VAL A 463 -22.55 21.65 12.78
CA VAL A 463 -23.29 21.30 11.56
C VAL A 463 -23.56 22.59 10.76
N LEU A 464 -23.03 22.65 9.52
CA LEU A 464 -23.13 23.80 8.63
C LEU A 464 -24.40 23.77 7.77
N VAL A 465 -24.78 22.58 7.28
CA VAL A 465 -26.00 22.35 6.48
C VAL A 465 -26.62 21.01 6.88
N ASN A 466 -27.94 20.97 7.09
CA ASN A 466 -28.71 19.77 7.45
C ASN A 466 -30.14 19.75 6.86
N THR A 467 -30.38 20.59 5.85
CA THR A 467 -31.69 20.73 5.18
C THR A 467 -31.51 20.53 3.68
N SER A 468 -32.47 19.87 3.04
CA SER A 468 -32.44 19.54 1.60
C SER A 468 -31.08 19.01 1.14
N LEU A 469 -30.55 18.03 1.88
CA LEU A 469 -29.42 17.19 1.50
C LEU A 469 -29.93 15.75 1.32
N GLY A 470 -29.26 15.01 0.45
CA GLY A 470 -29.58 13.66 0.07
C GLY A 470 -28.34 12.77 0.06
N TRP A 471 -27.44 13.00 -0.88
CA TRP A 471 -26.14 12.32 -1.03
C TRP A 471 -25.05 13.33 -1.42
N PRO A 472 -24.58 14.18 -0.48
CA PRO A 472 -23.51 15.15 -0.71
C PRO A 472 -22.17 14.43 -0.90
N ASN A 473 -21.84 14.04 -2.14
CA ASN A 473 -20.67 13.21 -2.43
C ASN A 473 -19.38 14.01 -2.55
N GLY A 474 -19.37 15.08 -3.34
CA GLY A 474 -18.19 15.88 -3.64
C GLY A 474 -18.20 17.23 -2.92
N LEU A 475 -17.04 17.70 -2.47
CA LEU A 475 -16.89 18.92 -1.65
C LEU A 475 -15.69 19.76 -2.09
N ALA A 476 -15.91 21.03 -2.45
CA ALA A 476 -14.84 21.93 -2.93
C ALA A 476 -14.87 23.30 -2.24
N LEU A 477 -13.68 23.87 -1.99
CA LEU A 477 -13.50 25.19 -1.40
C LEU A 477 -12.92 26.18 -2.41
N ASP A 478 -13.51 27.38 -2.51
CA ASP A 478 -12.90 28.56 -3.12
C ASP A 478 -12.37 29.47 -2.00
N TYR A 479 -11.06 29.38 -1.77
CA TYR A 479 -10.37 30.18 -0.74
C TYR A 479 -10.33 31.68 -1.05
N SER A 480 -10.52 32.08 -2.32
CA SER A 480 -10.45 33.46 -2.78
C SER A 480 -11.76 34.21 -2.56
N GLU A 481 -12.89 33.56 -2.83
CA GLU A 481 -14.23 34.11 -2.59
C GLU A 481 -14.82 33.71 -1.22
N ARG A 482 -14.14 32.84 -0.47
CA ARG A 482 -14.61 32.27 0.81
C ARG A 482 -15.94 31.54 0.66
N LYS A 483 -16.02 30.63 -0.32
CA LYS A 483 -17.22 29.83 -0.60
C LYS A 483 -16.93 28.33 -0.56
N ILE A 484 -17.96 27.56 -0.24
CA ILE A 484 -17.99 26.10 -0.28
C ILE A 484 -19.01 25.65 -1.33
N TYR A 485 -18.65 24.63 -2.09
CA TYR A 485 -19.47 24.00 -3.13
C TYR A 485 -19.63 22.53 -2.79
N TRP A 486 -20.80 21.96 -3.03
CA TRP A 486 -21.03 20.52 -2.94
C TRP A 486 -21.90 20.01 -4.09
N GLY A 487 -21.71 18.74 -4.46
CA GLY A 487 -22.56 18.02 -5.40
C GLY A 487 -23.42 17.01 -4.66
N ASP A 488 -24.75 17.07 -4.83
CA ASP A 488 -25.68 16.14 -4.21
C ASP A 488 -26.31 15.22 -5.26
N ALA A 489 -25.97 13.92 -5.17
CA ALA A 489 -26.33 12.90 -6.16
C ALA A 489 -27.73 12.30 -5.99
N LYS A 490 -28.59 12.95 -5.17
CA LYS A 490 -29.97 12.54 -4.86
C LYS A 490 -30.97 13.69 -4.97
N THR A 491 -30.48 14.93 -4.99
CA THR A 491 -31.24 16.11 -5.43
C THR A 491 -30.80 16.65 -6.80
N ASP A 492 -29.88 15.94 -7.46
CA ASP A 492 -29.43 16.13 -8.85
C ASP A 492 -28.87 17.53 -9.17
N VAL A 493 -28.15 18.12 -8.21
CA VAL A 493 -27.64 19.51 -8.25
C VAL A 493 -26.21 19.68 -7.70
N ILE A 494 -25.52 20.72 -8.18
CA ILE A 494 -24.35 21.33 -7.52
C ILE A 494 -24.76 22.68 -6.95
N GLU A 495 -24.41 22.90 -5.68
CA GLU A 495 -24.82 24.05 -4.89
C GLU A 495 -23.63 24.78 -4.25
N ILE A 496 -23.85 26.02 -3.83
CA ILE A 496 -22.85 26.91 -3.26
C ILE A 496 -23.36 27.58 -1.97
N ASN A 497 -22.46 27.87 -1.03
CA ASN A 497 -22.74 28.69 0.16
C ASN A 497 -21.48 29.48 0.60
N MET A 498 -21.68 30.52 1.41
CA MET A 498 -20.62 31.29 2.05
C MET A 498 -19.98 30.53 3.23
N LEU A 499 -18.66 30.54 3.31
CA LEU A 499 -17.93 30.16 4.53
C LEU A 499 -18.18 31.24 5.59
N HIS A 500 -18.89 30.87 6.66
CA HIS A 500 -19.55 31.88 7.51
C HIS A 500 -18.61 32.70 8.41
N PHE A 501 -19.06 33.91 8.74
CA PHE A 501 -18.29 35.01 9.33
C PHE A 501 -17.46 34.67 10.57
N HIS A 502 -16.27 35.29 10.65
CA HIS A 502 -15.58 35.59 11.90
C HIS A 502 -15.53 37.12 12.10
N ASN A 503 -15.58 37.61 13.36
CA ASN A 503 -15.79 39.03 13.66
C ASN A 503 -14.64 39.93 13.18
N ILE A 504 -14.93 40.87 12.27
CA ILE A 504 -14.05 42.02 12.01
C ILE A 504 -14.19 43.01 13.18
N ILE A 505 -13.18 43.05 14.05
CA ILE A 505 -13.15 43.93 15.24
C ILE A 505 -12.83 45.38 14.80
N ILE A 506 -13.84 46.09 14.29
CA ILE A 506 -13.79 47.55 14.04
C ILE A 506 -15.07 48.23 14.58
N PHE A 507 -15.47 47.90 15.80
CA PHE A 507 -16.54 48.63 16.52
C PHE A 507 -16.28 48.72 18.03
N ASP A 508 -15.39 49.63 18.43
CA ASP A 508 -15.31 50.10 19.83
C ASP A 508 -14.98 51.61 19.98
N TYR A 509 -14.89 52.36 18.88
CA TYR A 509 -14.56 53.80 18.89
C TYR A 509 -15.45 54.71 18.03
N LEU A 510 -16.48 54.18 17.34
CA LEU A 510 -17.32 54.98 16.43
C LEU A 510 -18.80 55.12 16.85
N LEU A 511 -19.25 54.42 17.91
CA LEU A 511 -20.67 54.41 18.31
C LEU A 511 -21.17 55.71 18.98
N ILE A 512 -20.28 56.67 19.25
CA ILE A 512 -20.59 57.90 20.00
C ILE A 512 -20.95 59.09 19.08
N ILE A 513 -20.58 59.05 17.79
CA ILE A 513 -20.68 60.22 16.89
C ILE A 513 -21.96 60.20 16.02
N PHE A 514 -22.50 59.03 15.69
CA PHE A 514 -23.60 58.87 14.72
C PHE A 514 -25.03 59.03 15.29
N TYR A 515 -25.21 59.93 16.26
CA TYR A 515 -26.54 60.32 16.77
C TYR A 515 -27.19 61.49 16.00
N PHE A 516 -26.56 61.96 14.92
CA PHE A 516 -27.07 62.99 14.01
C PHE A 516 -26.94 62.56 12.54
N LEU A 517 -27.81 63.09 11.68
CA LEU A 517 -27.88 62.85 10.22
C LEU A 517 -28.42 61.46 9.81
N LEU A 518 -29.57 61.10 10.38
CA LEU A 518 -30.55 60.22 9.72
C LEU A 518 -31.06 60.86 8.43
N ASP A 519 -30.50 60.44 7.29
CA ASP A 519 -31.15 60.50 5.96
C ASP A 519 -30.44 59.59 4.93
N LEU A 520 -29.13 59.36 5.08
CA LEU A 520 -28.36 58.46 4.20
C LEU A 520 -28.63 56.96 4.45
N LEU A 521 -29.50 56.62 5.41
CA LEU A 521 -29.69 55.23 5.87
C LEU A 521 -30.41 54.34 4.84
N PHE A 522 -31.21 54.91 3.94
CA PHE A 522 -32.08 54.12 3.05
C PHE A 522 -31.32 53.35 1.95
N HIS A 523 -30.16 53.83 1.51
CA HIS A 523 -29.28 53.07 0.60
C HIS A 523 -28.37 52.08 1.33
N VAL A 524 -28.06 52.32 2.62
CA VAL A 524 -27.22 51.42 3.42
C VAL A 524 -28.01 50.22 3.94
N LEU A 525 -29.29 50.39 4.28
CA LEU A 525 -30.16 49.29 4.71
C LEU A 525 -30.30 48.19 3.64
N LEU A 526 -30.30 48.57 2.35
CA LEU A 526 -30.34 47.62 1.23
C LEU A 526 -29.05 46.80 1.05
N MET A 527 -27.90 47.26 1.59
CA MET A 527 -26.70 46.43 1.66
C MET A 527 -26.69 45.52 2.90
N PHE A 528 -27.14 46.00 4.06
CA PHE A 528 -27.23 45.17 5.27
C PHE A 528 -28.27 44.05 5.17
N SER A 529 -29.31 44.21 4.34
CA SER A 529 -30.32 43.18 4.10
C SER A 529 -29.84 41.97 3.27
N ARG A 530 -28.56 41.90 2.89
CA ARG A 530 -27.93 40.68 2.31
C ARG A 530 -27.13 39.85 3.33
N CYS A 531 -26.90 40.34 4.55
CA CYS A 531 -26.02 39.69 5.52
C CYS A 531 -26.79 38.79 6.51
N SER A 532 -27.53 37.80 6.00
CA SER A 532 -28.35 36.90 6.84
C SER A 532 -28.40 35.43 6.39
N GLY A 533 -27.27 34.87 5.91
CA GLY A 533 -27.07 33.42 5.78
C GLY A 533 -28.08 32.66 4.91
N LEU A 534 -28.64 33.30 3.88
CA LEU A 534 -29.72 32.77 3.05
C LEU A 534 -29.36 32.56 1.57
N GLU A 535 -28.19 33.04 1.12
CA GLU A 535 -27.72 32.89 -0.26
C GLU A 535 -27.02 31.50 -0.42
N ARG A 536 -27.81 30.43 -0.25
CA ARG A 536 -27.55 29.10 -0.82
C ARG A 536 -28.09 29.11 -2.24
N GLU A 537 -27.23 28.94 -3.23
CA GLU A 537 -27.59 29.03 -4.64
C GLU A 537 -27.31 27.69 -5.35
N VAL A 538 -28.12 27.36 -6.36
CA VAL A 538 -27.87 26.22 -7.26
C VAL A 538 -27.05 26.74 -8.43
N ILE A 539 -25.87 26.15 -8.67
CA ILE A 539 -24.98 26.52 -9.78
C ILE A 539 -25.25 25.66 -11.01
N ALA A 540 -25.62 24.39 -10.83
CA ALA A 540 -26.02 23.49 -11.91
C ALA A 540 -27.07 22.48 -11.45
N ASP A 541 -28.01 22.19 -12.33
CA ASP A 541 -29.07 21.19 -12.20
C ASP A 541 -29.05 20.20 -13.38
N ASP A 542 -29.94 19.21 -13.34
CA ASP A 542 -29.97 18.07 -14.28
C ASP A 542 -28.62 17.32 -14.31
N LEU A 543 -28.17 16.94 -13.10
CA LEU A 543 -26.94 16.18 -12.83
C LEU A 543 -27.32 14.81 -12.23
N PRO A 544 -27.47 13.74 -13.03
CA PRO A 544 -28.09 12.50 -12.54
C PRO A 544 -27.24 11.72 -11.52
N HIS A 545 -25.92 11.90 -11.47
CA HIS A 545 -25.09 11.36 -10.38
C HIS A 545 -23.72 12.07 -10.21
N PRO A 546 -23.69 13.35 -9.79
CA PRO A 546 -22.46 14.08 -9.48
C PRO A 546 -21.72 13.41 -8.31
N PHE A 547 -20.45 13.05 -8.51
CA PHE A 547 -19.67 12.33 -7.50
C PHE A 547 -18.45 13.12 -7.02
N GLY A 548 -17.40 13.24 -7.83
CA GLY A 548 -16.25 14.11 -7.55
C GLY A 548 -16.53 15.56 -7.93
N LEU A 549 -16.00 16.52 -7.16
CA LEU A 549 -16.18 17.96 -7.40
C LEU A 549 -14.93 18.75 -7.00
N THR A 550 -14.43 19.62 -7.87
CA THR A 550 -13.31 20.51 -7.60
C THR A 550 -13.48 21.90 -8.24
N GLN A 551 -12.67 22.87 -7.81
CA GLN A 551 -12.84 24.28 -8.14
C GLN A 551 -11.49 24.92 -8.50
N TYR A 552 -11.43 25.65 -9.62
CA TYR A 552 -10.23 26.39 -10.00
C TYR A 552 -10.56 27.63 -10.86
N GLN A 553 -9.88 28.75 -10.58
CA GLN A 553 -10.12 30.07 -11.19
C GLN A 553 -11.61 30.47 -11.15
N ASP A 554 -12.25 30.59 -12.32
CA ASP A 554 -13.65 30.96 -12.51
C ASP A 554 -14.56 29.76 -12.82
N TYR A 555 -14.05 28.53 -12.65
CA TYR A 555 -14.72 27.29 -13.03
C TYR A 555 -14.86 26.31 -11.86
N ILE A 556 -15.93 25.52 -11.93
CA ILE A 556 -16.09 24.25 -11.21
C ILE A 556 -15.96 23.09 -12.21
N TYR A 557 -15.45 21.96 -11.73
CA TYR A 557 -15.22 20.73 -12.48
C TYR A 557 -15.82 19.57 -11.69
N TRP A 558 -16.58 18.67 -12.32
CA TRP A 558 -17.19 17.52 -11.64
C TRP A 558 -17.14 16.25 -12.49
N THR A 559 -17.35 15.10 -11.84
CA THR A 559 -17.59 13.80 -12.49
C THR A 559 -19.06 13.41 -12.34
N ASP A 560 -19.64 12.80 -13.37
CA ASP A 560 -20.98 12.20 -13.29
C ASP A 560 -20.95 10.72 -13.71
N TRP A 561 -21.40 9.83 -12.83
CA TRP A 561 -21.37 8.37 -13.09
C TRP A 561 -22.39 7.90 -14.11
N SER A 562 -23.50 8.63 -14.30
CA SER A 562 -24.54 8.30 -15.27
C SER A 562 -24.16 8.77 -16.68
N GLN A 563 -23.56 9.96 -16.78
CA GLN A 563 -23.08 10.52 -18.04
C GLN A 563 -21.68 10.01 -18.45
N ARG A 564 -20.93 9.39 -17.53
CA ARG A 564 -19.58 8.82 -17.76
C ARG A 564 -18.61 9.88 -18.28
N SER A 565 -18.62 11.05 -17.65
CA SER A 565 -17.91 12.23 -18.14
C SER A 565 -17.33 13.08 -17.02
N ILE A 566 -16.32 13.87 -17.39
CA ILE A 566 -15.83 15.02 -16.65
C ILE A 566 -16.39 16.26 -17.34
N GLU A 567 -17.04 17.11 -16.57
CA GLU A 567 -17.63 18.37 -17.04
C GLU A 567 -17.07 19.57 -16.29
N ARG A 568 -17.24 20.75 -16.89
CA ARG A 568 -16.83 22.03 -16.32
C ARG A 568 -17.85 23.12 -16.66
N ALA A 569 -18.19 23.99 -15.71
CA ALA A 569 -19.01 25.18 -15.93
C ALA A 569 -18.49 26.38 -15.12
N ASN A 570 -18.96 27.60 -15.45
CA ASN A 570 -18.58 28.81 -14.71
C ASN A 570 -19.14 28.77 -13.27
N LYS A 571 -18.26 28.94 -12.28
CA LYS A 571 -18.55 28.76 -10.85
C LYS A 571 -19.63 29.71 -10.28
N THR A 572 -19.93 30.81 -10.97
CA THR A 572 -20.86 31.86 -10.49
C THR A 572 -22.20 31.88 -11.22
N SER A 573 -22.34 31.15 -12.33
CA SER A 573 -23.50 31.30 -13.23
C SER A 573 -24.02 30.01 -13.86
N GLY A 574 -23.31 28.88 -13.69
CA GLY A 574 -23.64 27.60 -14.34
C GLY A 574 -23.44 27.58 -15.86
N GLN A 575 -23.18 28.75 -16.48
CA GLN A 575 -23.06 28.89 -17.92
C GLN A 575 -21.73 28.35 -18.44
N ASN A 576 -21.65 28.18 -19.75
CA ASN A 576 -20.50 27.58 -20.46
C ASN A 576 -20.17 26.17 -19.95
N ARG A 577 -21.20 25.35 -19.71
CA ARG A 577 -21.08 23.90 -19.42
C ARG A 577 -20.41 23.21 -20.64
N THR A 578 -19.23 22.64 -20.42
CA THR A 578 -18.43 21.93 -21.41
C THR A 578 -17.98 20.58 -20.85
N VAL A 579 -18.23 19.50 -21.59
CA VAL A 579 -17.57 18.21 -21.36
C VAL A 579 -16.07 18.41 -21.63
N ILE A 580 -15.22 18.00 -20.69
CA ILE A 580 -13.76 18.01 -20.79
C ILE A 580 -13.26 16.67 -21.34
N GLN A 581 -13.79 15.56 -20.82
CA GLN A 581 -13.53 14.22 -21.33
C GLN A 581 -14.75 13.30 -21.10
N GLY A 582 -15.04 12.42 -22.05
CA GLY A 582 -16.19 11.50 -22.04
C GLY A 582 -15.78 10.03 -22.03
N HIS A 583 -16.76 9.14 -21.91
CA HIS A 583 -16.58 7.68 -21.83
C HIS A 583 -15.69 7.21 -20.64
N LEU A 584 -15.61 8.02 -19.59
CA LEU A 584 -14.87 7.71 -18.36
C LEU A 584 -15.78 7.00 -17.36
N ASP A 585 -15.77 5.67 -17.41
CA ASP A 585 -16.48 4.82 -16.45
C ASP A 585 -15.86 4.91 -15.05
N TYR A 586 -16.73 5.11 -14.05
CA TYR A 586 -16.46 5.09 -12.60
C TYR A 586 -15.27 5.96 -12.15
N VAL A 587 -15.31 7.26 -12.46
CA VAL A 587 -14.40 8.25 -11.85
C VAL A 587 -14.87 8.56 -10.42
N MET A 588 -14.03 8.20 -9.46
CA MET A 588 -14.33 8.22 -8.02
C MET A 588 -13.96 9.57 -7.37
N ASP A 589 -12.93 10.26 -7.86
CA ASP A 589 -12.57 11.59 -7.36
C ASP A 589 -11.80 12.40 -8.42
N ILE A 590 -11.77 13.72 -8.27
CA ILE A 590 -11.21 14.66 -9.25
C ILE A 590 -10.68 15.94 -8.59
N LEU A 591 -9.46 16.35 -8.96
CA LEU A 591 -8.76 17.45 -8.27
C LEU A 591 -7.86 18.26 -9.21
N VAL A 592 -7.90 19.58 -9.10
CA VAL A 592 -6.94 20.45 -9.80
C VAL A 592 -5.62 20.54 -9.03
N PHE A 593 -4.57 19.98 -9.62
CA PHE A 593 -3.18 20.13 -9.22
C PHE A 593 -2.64 21.46 -9.78
N HIS A 594 -2.54 22.47 -8.93
CA HIS A 594 -1.86 23.74 -9.21
C HIS A 594 -1.42 24.41 -7.90
N SER A 595 -0.22 25.01 -7.86
CA SER A 595 0.35 25.56 -6.61
C SER A 595 -0.50 26.63 -5.92
N SER A 596 -1.32 27.39 -6.66
CA SER A 596 -2.22 28.40 -6.07
C SER A 596 -3.36 27.81 -5.24
N ARG A 597 -3.81 26.58 -5.53
CA ARG A 597 -4.87 25.88 -4.77
C ARG A 597 -4.44 25.57 -3.34
N GLN A 598 -3.15 25.31 -3.14
CA GLN A 598 -2.55 24.98 -1.84
C GLN A 598 -1.54 26.07 -1.43
N SER A 599 -2.06 27.28 -1.24
CA SER A 599 -1.29 28.49 -0.90
C SER A 599 -1.60 28.99 0.53
N GLY A 600 -1.06 30.15 0.90
CA GLY A 600 -1.22 30.73 2.24
C GLY A 600 -0.16 30.30 3.25
N TRP A 601 -0.35 30.69 4.52
CA TRP A 601 0.62 30.45 5.61
C TRP A 601 -0.08 30.46 6.98
N ASN A 602 0.42 29.63 7.91
CA ASN A 602 0.08 29.67 9.33
C ASN A 602 1.36 29.38 10.17
N ALA A 603 1.29 29.53 11.49
CA ALA A 603 2.46 29.39 12.36
C ALA A 603 3.03 27.94 12.48
N CYS A 604 2.31 26.91 12.02
CA CYS A 604 2.85 25.55 11.95
C CYS A 604 3.93 25.41 10.86
N ALA A 605 3.86 26.16 9.76
CA ALA A 605 4.87 26.11 8.69
C ALA A 605 6.29 26.42 9.20
N SER A 606 6.41 27.35 10.15
CA SER A 606 7.66 27.63 10.86
C SER A 606 7.96 26.57 11.93
N THR A 607 8.83 25.61 11.61
CA THR A 607 9.37 24.62 12.57
C THR A 607 8.28 23.85 13.34
N ASN A 608 7.17 23.51 12.67
CA ASN A 608 6.03 22.80 13.27
C ASN A 608 5.41 23.53 14.47
N GLY A 609 5.46 24.87 14.53
CA GLY A 609 5.05 25.64 15.71
C GLY A 609 5.86 25.35 16.98
N HIS A 610 7.00 24.66 16.85
CA HIS A 610 7.75 23.97 17.91
C HIS A 610 6.96 22.88 18.65
N CYS A 611 5.89 22.33 18.05
CA CYS A 611 5.20 21.15 18.56
C CYS A 611 6.06 19.90 18.34
N SER A 612 6.05 18.98 19.31
CA SER A 612 6.87 17.76 19.27
C SER A 612 6.37 16.68 18.32
N HIS A 613 5.05 16.59 18.08
CA HIS A 613 4.43 15.51 17.29
C HIS A 613 3.59 16.10 16.14
N LEU A 614 2.35 16.54 16.40
CA LEU A 614 1.48 17.23 15.44
C LEU A 614 1.41 18.73 15.75
N CYS A 615 1.23 19.55 14.72
CA CYS A 615 0.78 20.94 14.84
C CYS A 615 -0.53 21.05 14.06
N LEU A 616 -1.60 21.47 14.73
CA LEU A 616 -2.96 21.47 14.20
C LEU A 616 -3.45 22.92 14.20
N ALA A 617 -3.75 23.47 13.03
CA ALA A 617 -4.13 24.88 12.90
C ALA A 617 -5.56 25.12 13.43
N VAL A 618 -5.75 26.18 14.21
CA VAL A 618 -7.06 26.51 14.80
C VAL A 618 -7.33 28.02 14.70
N PRO A 619 -8.60 28.46 14.61
CA PRO A 619 -8.93 29.84 14.25
C PRO A 619 -8.48 30.88 15.28
N VAL A 620 -8.58 30.56 16.58
CA VAL A 620 -8.44 31.54 17.67
C VAL A 620 -7.00 31.68 18.17
N SER A 621 -6.24 30.59 18.30
CA SER A 621 -4.84 30.59 18.76
C SER A 621 -3.81 30.39 17.65
N SER A 622 -4.23 30.47 16.38
CA SER A 622 -3.51 30.06 15.16
C SER A 622 -3.17 28.55 15.08
N PHE A 623 -2.75 27.93 16.18
CA PHE A 623 -2.53 26.49 16.26
C PHE A 623 -2.61 25.97 17.70
N VAL A 624 -2.69 24.64 17.81
CA VAL A 624 -2.41 23.87 19.03
C VAL A 624 -1.47 22.71 18.69
N CYS A 625 -0.73 22.22 19.69
CA CYS A 625 0.11 21.03 19.51
C CYS A 625 -0.69 19.76 19.78
N GLY A 626 -0.81 18.91 18.77
CA GLY A 626 -1.49 17.62 18.89
C GLY A 626 -0.51 16.50 19.28
N CYS A 627 -1.01 15.55 20.06
CA CYS A 627 -0.30 14.33 20.41
C CYS A 627 -0.92 13.12 19.69
N PRO A 628 -0.16 12.04 19.43
CA PRO A 628 -0.72 10.80 18.89
C PRO A 628 -1.75 10.18 19.84
N ALA A 629 -2.58 9.26 19.34
CA ALA A 629 -3.58 8.57 20.15
C ALA A 629 -2.98 7.94 21.42
N HIS A 630 -3.65 8.17 22.56
CA HIS A 630 -3.23 7.85 23.94
C HIS A 630 -2.01 8.61 24.50
N TYR A 631 -1.36 9.51 23.76
CA TYR A 631 -0.31 10.38 24.32
C TYR A 631 -0.94 11.62 24.96
N SER A 632 -0.42 12.04 26.11
CA SER A 632 -0.85 13.26 26.79
C SER A 632 0.00 14.46 26.37
N LEU A 633 -0.61 15.64 26.26
CA LEU A 633 0.11 16.90 26.06
C LEU A 633 0.65 17.39 27.42
N ASN A 634 1.93 17.74 27.48
CA ASN A 634 2.58 18.24 28.68
C ASN A 634 2.18 19.70 28.97
N TYR A 635 2.46 20.16 30.20
CA TYR A 635 2.14 21.53 30.67
C TYR A 635 2.87 22.66 29.90
N ASP A 636 3.84 22.33 29.04
CA ASP A 636 4.45 23.29 28.11
C ASP A 636 3.60 23.55 26.84
N ASN A 637 2.48 22.82 26.70
CA ASN A 637 1.60 22.77 25.54
C ASN A 637 2.32 22.47 24.20
N LYS A 638 3.45 21.76 24.24
CA LYS A 638 4.30 21.46 23.05
C LYS A 638 4.88 20.05 23.03
N THR A 639 5.33 19.53 24.16
CA THR A 639 5.86 18.15 24.26
C THR A 639 4.75 17.16 24.61
N CYS A 640 4.82 15.96 24.05
CA CYS A 640 3.87 14.89 24.33
C CYS A 640 4.53 13.77 25.13
N SER A 641 3.81 13.22 26.11
CA SER A 641 4.24 12.07 26.90
C SER A 641 3.45 10.81 26.52
N ALA A 642 4.16 9.70 26.34
CA ALA A 642 3.55 8.38 26.17
C ALA A 642 2.76 7.98 27.44
N PRO A 643 1.66 7.22 27.30
CA PRO A 643 0.88 6.75 28.46
C PRO A 643 1.75 5.85 29.34
N THR A 644 1.67 6.02 30.66
CA THR A 644 2.51 5.28 31.61
C THR A 644 1.92 3.93 32.01
N SER A 645 0.59 3.77 31.91
CA SER A 645 -0.16 2.54 32.18
C SER A 645 -1.21 2.32 31.10
N PHE A 646 -1.28 1.11 30.54
CA PHE A 646 -2.15 0.77 29.40
C PHE A 646 -2.29 -0.74 29.25
N LEU A 647 -3.30 -1.18 28.50
CA LEU A 647 -3.49 -2.58 28.12
C LEU A 647 -3.00 -2.80 26.69
N LEU A 648 -2.31 -3.92 26.46
CA LEU A 648 -1.90 -4.41 25.15
C LEU A 648 -2.67 -5.69 24.84
N PHE A 649 -3.20 -5.82 23.63
CA PHE A 649 -3.78 -7.08 23.16
C PHE A 649 -3.34 -7.39 21.74
N SER A 650 -2.99 -8.65 21.50
CA SER A 650 -2.52 -9.13 20.21
C SER A 650 -3.61 -9.87 19.45
N GLN A 651 -3.56 -9.73 18.14
CA GLN A 651 -4.25 -10.54 17.16
C GLN A 651 -3.18 -11.23 16.30
N LYS A 652 -3.57 -12.27 15.54
CA LYS A 652 -2.66 -12.99 14.62
C LYS A 652 -1.71 -12.11 13.79
N MET A 653 -2.16 -10.95 13.31
CA MET A 653 -1.41 -10.05 12.41
C MET A 653 -1.09 -8.67 13.00
N ALA A 654 -1.59 -8.33 14.20
CA ALA A 654 -1.54 -6.99 14.75
C ALA A 654 -1.34 -7.00 16.28
N ILE A 655 -0.76 -5.94 16.84
CA ILE A 655 -0.71 -5.73 18.29
C ILE A 655 -1.30 -4.36 18.57
N ASN A 656 -2.25 -4.31 19.50
CA ASN A 656 -3.11 -3.17 19.76
C ASN A 656 -2.80 -2.62 21.16
N ARG A 657 -2.96 -1.31 21.35
CA ARG A 657 -2.89 -0.63 22.64
C ARG A 657 -4.23 0.04 22.92
N MET A 658 -4.72 -0.09 24.14
CA MET A 658 -5.89 0.62 24.65
C MET A 658 -5.57 1.27 26.01
N VAL A 659 -6.21 2.40 26.30
CA VAL A 659 -6.17 3.05 27.61
C VAL A 659 -7.53 2.95 28.29
N ILE A 660 -7.57 3.01 29.62
CA ILE A 660 -8.79 3.07 30.41
C ILE A 660 -8.86 4.47 31.02
N ASP A 661 -9.52 5.40 30.33
CA ASP A 661 -9.71 6.80 30.72
C ASP A 661 -11.20 7.18 30.79
N GLU A 662 -11.50 8.40 31.24
CA GLU A 662 -12.87 8.92 31.34
C GLU A 662 -13.47 9.26 29.96
N LEU A 663 -12.63 9.46 28.94
CA LEU A 663 -13.01 9.79 27.56
C LEU A 663 -13.31 8.55 26.71
N GLN A 664 -13.10 7.33 27.24
CA GLN A 664 -13.26 6.05 26.53
C GLN A 664 -12.43 5.99 25.22
N SER A 665 -11.18 6.43 25.29
CA SER A 665 -10.27 6.48 24.13
C SER A 665 -10.25 5.15 23.34
N PRO A 666 -10.53 5.17 22.02
CA PRO A 666 -10.57 3.95 21.20
C PRO A 666 -9.20 3.27 21.07
N ASP A 667 -9.22 1.95 20.87
CA ASP A 667 -7.99 1.16 20.69
C ASP A 667 -7.26 1.51 19.39
N ILE A 668 -5.93 1.38 19.42
CA ILE A 668 -5.07 1.64 18.27
C ILE A 668 -4.16 0.44 17.96
N MET A 669 -3.98 0.14 16.67
CA MET A 669 -2.93 -0.75 16.21
C MET A 669 -1.56 -0.05 16.30
N LEU A 670 -0.58 -0.73 16.88
CA LEU A 670 0.80 -0.26 16.88
C LEU A 670 1.42 -0.52 15.50
N PRO A 671 2.13 0.45 14.89
CA PRO A 671 2.67 0.36 13.51
C PRO A 671 3.91 -0.57 13.40
N ILE A 672 3.78 -1.80 13.90
CA ILE A 672 4.86 -2.78 13.96
C ILE A 672 4.86 -3.62 12.69
N HIS A 673 5.90 -3.40 11.87
CA HIS A 673 6.02 -4.00 10.55
C HIS A 673 6.43 -5.48 10.62
N SER A 674 5.99 -6.28 9.64
CA SER A 674 6.35 -7.71 9.48
C SER A 674 5.87 -8.67 10.59
N LEU A 675 4.77 -8.36 11.27
CA LEU A 675 3.99 -9.36 12.03
C LEU A 675 3.38 -10.40 11.06
N ARG A 676 3.41 -11.70 11.38
CA ARG A 676 2.82 -12.75 10.54
C ARG A 676 2.05 -13.85 11.27
N ASN A 677 2.34 -14.11 12.54
CA ASN A 677 1.54 -14.97 13.42
C ASN A 677 1.88 -14.69 14.90
N VAL A 678 1.42 -13.57 15.44
CA VAL A 678 1.69 -13.18 16.83
C VAL A 678 0.99 -14.16 17.77
N ARG A 679 1.76 -14.76 18.69
CA ARG A 679 1.29 -15.81 19.59
C ARG A 679 1.08 -15.36 21.04
N ALA A 680 2.07 -14.66 21.59
CA ALA A 680 2.11 -14.14 22.96
C ALA A 680 2.93 -12.84 22.97
N ILE A 681 2.65 -11.96 23.93
CA ILE A 681 3.23 -10.61 24.05
C ILE A 681 3.64 -10.29 25.48
N ASP A 682 4.75 -9.57 25.64
CA ASP A 682 5.18 -9.01 26.91
C ASP A 682 5.85 -7.64 26.66
N TYR A 683 5.97 -6.79 27.68
CA TYR A 683 6.44 -5.43 27.56
C TYR A 683 7.44 -5.07 28.66
N ASP A 684 8.59 -4.53 28.26
CA ASP A 684 9.55 -3.97 29.18
C ASP A 684 9.28 -2.47 29.41
N PRO A 685 8.83 -2.04 30.60
CA PRO A 685 8.55 -0.64 30.90
C PRO A 685 9.82 0.21 31.11
N LEU A 686 11.01 -0.41 31.24
CA LEU A 686 12.28 0.30 31.42
C LEU A 686 12.79 0.89 30.09
N ASP A 687 13.11 0.03 29.11
CA ASP A 687 13.55 0.44 27.77
C ASP A 687 12.37 0.81 26.84
N ARG A 688 11.13 0.64 27.35
CA ARG A 688 9.84 0.88 26.67
C ARG A 688 9.59 0.01 25.45
N GLN A 689 10.14 -1.20 25.44
CA GLN A 689 10.14 -2.12 24.32
C GLN A 689 9.07 -3.22 24.44
N LEU A 690 8.36 -3.44 23.34
CA LEU A 690 7.43 -4.57 23.19
C LEU A 690 8.20 -5.80 22.70
N TYR A 691 7.94 -6.95 23.33
CA TYR A 691 8.43 -8.26 22.94
C TYR A 691 7.27 -9.14 22.48
N TRP A 692 7.48 -9.95 21.44
CA TRP A 692 6.46 -10.90 20.97
C TRP A 692 7.06 -12.17 20.37
N ILE A 693 6.27 -13.24 20.39
CA ILE A 693 6.54 -14.47 19.65
C ILE A 693 5.81 -14.40 18.31
N ASP A 694 6.55 -14.50 17.19
CA ASP A 694 5.98 -14.84 15.89
C ASP A 694 6.16 -16.34 15.63
N SER A 695 5.05 -17.09 15.65
CA SER A 695 5.07 -18.55 15.51
C SER A 695 5.05 -19.05 14.06
N LYS A 696 5.20 -18.17 13.07
CA LYS A 696 5.46 -18.52 11.66
C LYS A 696 6.94 -18.32 11.31
N GLN A 697 7.59 -17.36 11.97
CA GLN A 697 9.03 -17.10 11.91
C GLN A 697 9.81 -17.94 12.96
N SER A 698 9.10 -18.56 13.91
CA SER A 698 9.65 -19.28 15.07
C SER A 698 10.67 -18.44 15.83
N ALA A 699 10.30 -17.19 16.13
CA ALA A 699 11.22 -16.18 16.65
C ALA A 699 10.60 -15.35 17.78
N ILE A 700 11.44 -14.98 18.75
CA ILE A 700 11.14 -13.89 19.69
C ILE A 700 11.74 -12.61 19.10
N ARG A 701 10.90 -11.59 18.93
CA ARG A 701 11.27 -10.28 18.39
C ARG A 701 10.94 -9.18 19.38
N ARG A 702 11.63 -8.04 19.27
CA ARG A 702 11.36 -6.82 20.03
C ARG A 702 11.34 -5.59 19.13
N ALA A 703 10.59 -4.56 19.51
CA ALA A 703 10.56 -3.25 18.87
C ALA A 703 10.10 -2.17 19.87
N GLN A 704 10.29 -0.90 19.51
CA GLN A 704 9.59 0.21 20.15
C GLN A 704 8.12 0.26 19.69
N GLN A 705 7.25 0.97 20.42
CA GLN A 705 5.80 1.00 20.15
C GLN A 705 5.42 1.67 18.81
N ASP A 706 6.32 2.47 18.24
CA ASP A 706 6.25 3.07 16.91
C ASP A 706 6.79 2.15 15.79
N GLY A 707 7.15 0.91 16.11
CA GLY A 707 7.74 -0.06 15.18
C GLY A 707 9.25 0.10 14.95
N ASN A 708 9.89 1.16 15.49
CA ASN A 708 11.32 1.37 15.36
C ASN A 708 12.13 0.34 16.17
N GLN A 709 13.43 0.22 15.84
CA GLN A 709 14.37 -0.69 16.49
C GLN A 709 13.94 -2.18 16.50
N SER A 710 13.18 -2.61 15.48
CA SER A 710 12.75 -4.02 15.33
C SER A 710 13.95 -4.98 15.22
N VAL A 711 14.20 -5.78 16.27
CA VAL A 711 15.29 -6.75 16.35
C VAL A 711 14.78 -8.15 16.71
N THR A 712 15.35 -9.19 16.09
CA THR A 712 15.12 -10.59 16.48
C THR A 712 16.05 -10.97 17.62
N VAL A 713 15.47 -11.30 18.78
CA VAL A 713 16.16 -11.63 20.04
C VAL A 713 16.50 -13.12 20.11
N VAL A 714 15.56 -13.97 19.66
CA VAL A 714 15.77 -15.42 19.50
C VAL A 714 15.28 -15.83 18.13
N SER A 715 16.15 -16.46 17.33
CA SER A 715 15.78 -17.05 16.04
C SER A 715 15.81 -18.58 16.14
N GLY A 716 14.63 -19.21 16.00
CA GLY A 716 14.49 -20.67 16.05
C GLY A 716 14.70 -21.38 14.71
N ALA A 717 14.63 -20.64 13.58
CA ALA A 717 14.67 -21.19 12.22
C ALA A 717 15.95 -21.99 11.89
N SER A 718 17.08 -21.68 12.53
CA SER A 718 18.36 -22.39 12.38
C SER A 718 18.63 -23.44 13.49
N LEU A 719 17.72 -23.60 14.44
CA LEU A 719 17.94 -24.37 15.68
C LEU A 719 16.80 -25.36 16.01
N GLY A 720 15.72 -25.39 15.24
CA GLY A 720 14.55 -26.23 15.51
C GLY A 720 13.77 -25.82 16.77
N LEU A 721 13.92 -24.57 17.21
CA LEU A 721 13.24 -24.03 18.38
C LEU A 721 11.89 -23.42 17.98
N GLN A 722 10.86 -23.64 18.79
CA GLN A 722 9.52 -23.07 18.61
C GLN A 722 9.05 -22.48 19.94
N PRO A 723 9.25 -21.18 20.18
CA PRO A 723 8.73 -20.49 21.35
C PRO A 723 7.20 -20.60 21.42
N TYR A 724 6.65 -20.84 22.61
CA TYR A 724 5.21 -20.98 22.84
C TYR A 724 4.62 -19.81 23.61
N ASP A 725 5.32 -19.37 24.67
CA ASP A 725 4.97 -18.27 25.56
C ASP A 725 6.24 -17.63 26.16
N LEU A 726 6.15 -16.40 26.66
CA LEU A 726 7.26 -15.64 27.24
C LEU A 726 6.84 -14.79 28.45
N SER A 727 7.75 -14.57 29.39
CA SER A 727 7.58 -13.65 30.51
C SER A 727 8.92 -12.97 30.88
N ILE A 728 8.90 -11.64 31.10
CA ILE A 728 10.09 -10.80 31.30
C ILE A 728 10.38 -10.57 32.79
N ASP A 729 11.61 -10.84 33.21
CA ASP A 729 12.18 -10.29 34.45
C ASP A 729 12.79 -8.91 34.14
N VAL A 730 12.03 -7.87 34.48
CA VAL A 730 12.39 -6.47 34.24
C VAL A 730 13.58 -6.00 35.08
N TYR A 731 13.86 -6.67 36.21
CA TYR A 731 14.92 -6.29 37.15
C TYR A 731 16.25 -6.93 36.73
N SER A 732 16.27 -8.25 36.54
CA SER A 732 17.47 -9.00 36.12
C SER A 732 17.74 -8.92 34.61
N ARG A 733 16.84 -8.29 33.84
CA ARG A 733 16.92 -8.09 32.38
C ARG A 733 16.89 -9.41 31.58
N PHE A 734 16.02 -10.35 31.98
CA PHE A 734 15.87 -11.66 31.35
C PHE A 734 14.49 -11.88 30.75
N ILE A 735 14.44 -12.77 29.75
CA ILE A 735 13.23 -13.29 29.11
C ILE A 735 13.20 -14.79 29.41
N TYR A 736 12.20 -15.21 30.19
CA TYR A 736 11.86 -16.60 30.44
C TYR A 736 10.88 -17.05 29.37
N TRP A 737 11.18 -18.09 28.61
CA TRP A 737 10.31 -18.54 27.52
C TRP A 737 10.24 -20.06 27.42
N THR A 738 9.06 -20.55 27.03
CA THR A 738 8.77 -21.98 26.90
C THR A 738 8.91 -22.44 25.44
N SER A 739 9.37 -23.67 25.24
CA SER A 739 9.56 -24.26 23.91
C SER A 739 8.57 -25.41 23.68
N GLU A 740 7.78 -25.32 22.62
CA GLU A 740 6.79 -26.35 22.26
C GLU A 740 7.45 -27.65 21.77
N VAL A 741 8.54 -27.51 21.01
CA VAL A 741 9.27 -28.64 20.40
C VAL A 741 10.23 -29.28 21.40
N THR A 742 11.06 -28.47 22.07
CA THR A 742 12.11 -29.00 22.99
C THR A 742 11.65 -29.13 24.44
N ASN A 743 10.42 -28.70 24.77
CA ASN A 743 9.76 -28.88 26.07
C ASN A 743 10.63 -28.46 27.28
N VAL A 744 11.24 -27.29 27.16
CA VAL A 744 12.05 -26.64 28.21
C VAL A 744 11.50 -25.27 28.57
N ILE A 745 11.83 -24.81 29.77
CA ILE A 745 11.87 -23.38 30.10
C ILE A 745 13.31 -22.91 29.90
N ASN A 746 13.48 -21.89 29.06
CA ASN A 746 14.78 -21.38 28.63
C ASN A 746 14.89 -19.87 28.95
N VAL A 747 16.10 -19.42 29.29
CA VAL A 747 16.36 -18.04 29.69
C VAL A 747 17.31 -17.38 28.68
N THR A 748 17.00 -16.16 28.29
CA THR A 748 17.79 -15.33 27.36
C THR A 748 17.77 -13.89 27.87
N ARG A 749 18.87 -13.15 27.79
CA ARG A 749 18.88 -11.74 28.18
C ARG A 749 18.09 -10.89 27.18
N THR A 750 17.65 -9.70 27.60
CA THR A 750 16.94 -8.74 26.74
C THR A 750 17.76 -8.28 25.52
N ASP A 751 19.10 -8.40 25.57
CA ASP A 751 20.03 -8.15 24.46
C ASP A 751 20.14 -9.30 23.43
N GLY A 752 19.56 -10.47 23.71
CA GLY A 752 19.66 -11.69 22.88
C GLY A 752 20.79 -12.65 23.26
N SER A 753 21.64 -12.31 24.24
CA SER A 753 22.66 -13.22 24.76
C SER A 753 22.02 -14.39 25.53
N ARG A 754 22.50 -15.60 25.26
CA ARG A 754 21.91 -16.83 25.82
C ARG A 754 22.35 -17.02 27.27
N VAL A 755 21.39 -17.27 28.16
CA VAL A 755 21.65 -17.69 29.55
C VAL A 755 21.53 -19.20 29.62
N GLY A 756 20.41 -19.78 29.15
CA GLY A 756 20.24 -21.21 28.96
C GLY A 756 19.04 -21.80 29.70
N VAL A 757 18.94 -23.13 29.65
CA VAL A 757 17.79 -23.89 30.18
C VAL A 757 17.82 -23.90 31.71
N VAL A 758 16.68 -23.56 32.32
CA VAL A 758 16.43 -23.66 33.78
C VAL A 758 15.56 -24.86 34.15
N LEU A 759 14.64 -25.29 33.27
CA LEU A 759 13.80 -26.45 33.51
C LEU A 759 13.70 -27.37 32.29
N ARG A 760 13.94 -28.66 32.52
CA ARG A 760 13.78 -29.76 31.56
C ARG A 760 13.42 -31.04 32.33
N GLY A 761 12.49 -31.82 31.80
CA GLY A 761 12.23 -33.20 32.24
C GLY A 761 11.68 -34.04 31.09
N GLU A 762 11.88 -35.35 31.14
CA GLU A 762 11.55 -36.29 30.05
C GLU A 762 10.04 -36.36 29.73
N HIS A 763 9.18 -36.05 30.70
CA HIS A 763 7.73 -36.04 30.56
C HIS A 763 7.12 -34.64 30.72
N ASP A 764 7.95 -33.60 30.86
CA ASP A 764 7.46 -32.23 30.99
C ASP A 764 7.06 -31.68 29.62
N LYS A 765 6.01 -30.86 29.63
CA LYS A 765 5.52 -30.08 28.50
C LYS A 765 5.12 -28.68 29.01
N PRO A 766 6.10 -27.84 29.41
CA PRO A 766 5.82 -26.48 29.88
C PRO A 766 5.21 -25.65 28.75
N ARG A 767 4.16 -24.87 29.04
CA ARG A 767 3.42 -24.09 28.04
C ARG A 767 3.22 -22.64 28.46
N ALA A 768 2.18 -22.29 29.22
CA ALA A 768 2.04 -20.91 29.70
C ALA A 768 3.05 -20.64 30.83
N ILE A 769 3.58 -19.42 30.93
CA ILE A 769 4.58 -19.02 31.94
C ILE A 769 4.37 -17.58 32.40
N VAL A 770 4.56 -17.33 33.70
CA VAL A 770 4.62 -15.98 34.28
C VAL A 770 5.64 -15.93 35.41
N VAL A 771 6.53 -14.92 35.40
CA VAL A 771 7.50 -14.70 36.47
C VAL A 771 6.95 -13.77 37.57
N ASN A 772 7.45 -13.94 38.79
CA ASN A 772 7.27 -13.03 39.92
C ASN A 772 8.66 -12.76 40.53
N PRO A 773 9.43 -11.81 39.97
CA PRO A 773 10.79 -11.54 40.44
C PRO A 773 10.84 -10.94 41.85
N GLU A 774 9.78 -10.27 42.30
CA GLU A 774 9.69 -9.71 43.66
C GLU A 774 9.71 -10.80 44.74
N ARG A 775 9.30 -12.03 44.39
CA ARG A 775 9.29 -13.20 45.28
C ARG A 775 10.22 -14.33 44.81
N GLY A 776 10.97 -14.14 43.72
CA GLY A 776 11.95 -15.10 43.21
C GLY A 776 11.40 -16.38 42.55
N TYR A 777 10.11 -16.41 42.21
CA TYR A 777 9.42 -17.60 41.67
C TYR A 777 8.89 -17.40 40.25
N MET A 778 8.84 -18.48 39.46
CA MET A 778 8.08 -18.59 38.21
C MET A 778 6.94 -19.59 38.36
N TYR A 779 5.82 -19.32 37.68
CA TYR A 779 4.62 -20.15 37.62
C TYR A 779 4.40 -20.58 36.18
N PHE A 780 4.11 -21.87 35.95
CA PHE A 780 3.95 -22.39 34.60
C PHE A 780 2.92 -23.53 34.52
N THR A 781 2.33 -23.70 33.34
CA THR A 781 1.44 -24.84 33.04
C THR A 781 2.24 -25.97 32.42
N ASN A 782 2.04 -27.20 32.90
CA ASN A 782 2.72 -28.40 32.42
C ASN A 782 1.68 -29.38 31.85
N LEU A 783 1.53 -29.36 30.52
CA LEU A 783 0.45 -30.06 29.80
C LEU A 783 0.83 -31.51 29.47
N GLN A 784 1.07 -32.31 30.51
CA GLN A 784 1.31 -33.75 30.37
C GLN A 784 0.02 -34.46 29.93
N GLU A 785 0.11 -35.40 28.98
CA GLU A 785 -1.00 -35.88 28.13
C GLU A 785 -2.25 -36.45 28.85
N ARG A 786 -2.16 -36.75 30.15
CA ARG A 786 -3.29 -37.21 30.99
C ARG A 786 -3.31 -36.58 32.39
N SER A 787 -2.44 -35.60 32.65
CA SER A 787 -2.28 -34.96 33.95
C SER A 787 -1.78 -33.52 33.80
N PRO A 788 -2.62 -32.59 33.28
CA PRO A 788 -2.29 -31.17 33.25
C PRO A 788 -2.04 -30.66 34.67
N LYS A 789 -0.97 -29.87 34.84
CA LYS A 789 -0.57 -29.30 36.14
C LYS A 789 -0.34 -27.81 36.03
N ILE A 790 -0.52 -27.13 37.16
CA ILE A 790 0.02 -25.78 37.40
C ILE A 790 1.11 -25.94 38.47
N GLU A 791 2.31 -25.50 38.14
CA GLU A 791 3.51 -25.72 38.92
C GLU A 791 4.22 -24.39 39.21
N ARG A 792 4.95 -24.36 40.33
CA ARG A 792 5.82 -23.26 40.76
C ARG A 792 7.25 -23.78 40.85
N ALA A 793 8.23 -22.95 40.50
CA ALA A 793 9.64 -23.19 40.77
C ALA A 793 10.35 -21.85 41.02
N ALA A 794 11.50 -21.86 41.69
CA ALA A 794 12.36 -20.68 41.75
C ALA A 794 12.88 -20.31 40.34
N LEU A 795 13.35 -19.07 40.15
CA LEU A 795 13.82 -18.55 38.86
C LEU A 795 15.03 -19.29 38.24
N ASP A 796 15.64 -20.23 38.96
CA ASP A 796 16.68 -21.17 38.47
C ASP A 796 16.15 -22.57 38.12
N GLY A 797 14.85 -22.84 38.34
CA GLY A 797 14.23 -24.16 38.19
C GLY A 797 14.31 -25.06 39.42
N THR A 798 14.92 -24.60 40.52
CA THR A 798 14.90 -25.30 41.82
C THR A 798 13.57 -25.07 42.56
N GLU A 799 13.40 -25.62 43.77
CA GLU A 799 12.19 -25.45 44.61
C GLU A 799 10.88 -25.79 43.87
N ARG A 800 10.94 -26.74 42.94
CA ARG A 800 9.82 -27.11 42.07
C ARG A 800 8.71 -27.83 42.84
N GLU A 801 7.50 -27.29 42.75
CA GLU A 801 6.31 -27.73 43.47
C GLU A 801 5.08 -27.77 42.55
N VAL A 802 4.25 -28.80 42.68
CA VAL A 802 2.99 -28.92 41.94
C VAL A 802 1.87 -28.32 42.79
N LEU A 803 1.42 -27.11 42.44
CA LEU A 803 0.33 -26.44 43.15
C LEU A 803 -1.01 -27.13 42.87
N PHE A 804 -1.29 -27.44 41.59
CA PHE A 804 -2.56 -28.05 41.17
C PHE A 804 -2.32 -29.16 40.14
N PHE A 805 -3.00 -30.29 40.33
CA PHE A 805 -2.94 -31.48 39.46
C PHE A 805 -4.32 -32.12 39.20
N SER A 806 -5.38 -31.55 39.77
CA SER A 806 -6.75 -32.07 39.74
C SER A 806 -7.74 -30.96 39.37
N ASN A 807 -8.85 -31.35 38.72
CA ASN A 807 -9.81 -30.42 38.13
C ASN A 807 -9.12 -29.34 37.26
N LEU A 808 -8.26 -29.80 36.36
CA LEU A 808 -7.65 -29.05 35.28
C LEU A 808 -7.87 -29.84 33.98
N GLY A 809 -8.23 -29.16 32.90
CA GLY A 809 -8.29 -29.71 31.55
C GLY A 809 -7.14 -29.14 30.73
N LYS A 810 -7.22 -27.84 30.45
CA LYS A 810 -6.21 -27.13 29.66
C LYS A 810 -6.04 -25.69 30.17
N PRO A 811 -5.29 -25.49 31.26
CA PRO A 811 -4.91 -24.16 31.72
C PRO A 811 -4.05 -23.48 30.64
N ALA A 812 -4.61 -22.46 30.01
CA ALA A 812 -4.13 -21.91 28.73
C ALA A 812 -3.30 -20.62 28.89
N ALA A 813 -3.62 -19.79 29.89
CA ALA A 813 -2.87 -18.61 30.27
C ALA A 813 -2.86 -18.46 31.80
N LEU A 814 -1.82 -17.78 32.32
CA LEU A 814 -1.60 -17.49 33.74
C LEU A 814 -1.47 -15.97 33.93
N ALA A 815 -1.91 -15.46 35.09
CA ALA A 815 -1.60 -14.10 35.53
C ALA A 815 -1.29 -14.08 37.03
N VAL A 816 -0.43 -13.17 37.45
CA VAL A 816 0.01 -13.02 38.85
C VAL A 816 -0.27 -11.60 39.33
N ASP A 817 -0.74 -11.49 40.57
CA ASP A 817 -0.81 -10.23 41.31
C ASP A 817 0.13 -10.34 42.51
N SER A 818 1.29 -9.67 42.42
CA SER A 818 2.33 -9.74 43.46
C SER A 818 1.97 -8.94 44.71
N GLU A 819 1.10 -7.93 44.61
CA GLU A 819 0.61 -7.12 45.73
C GLU A 819 -0.39 -7.91 46.59
N LEU A 820 -1.45 -8.45 45.97
CA LEU A 820 -2.44 -9.29 46.65
C LEU A 820 -1.91 -10.70 46.96
N GLY A 821 -0.78 -11.09 46.37
CA GLY A 821 -0.24 -12.44 46.53
C GLY A 821 -1.11 -13.52 45.89
N LYS A 822 -1.72 -13.21 44.73
CA LYS A 822 -2.65 -14.10 44.01
C LYS A 822 -2.08 -14.63 42.70
N LEU A 823 -2.45 -15.87 42.38
CA LEU A 823 -2.32 -16.49 41.07
C LEU A 823 -3.72 -16.57 40.44
N PHE A 824 -3.81 -16.39 39.12
CA PHE A 824 -5.02 -16.53 38.32
C PHE A 824 -4.72 -17.38 37.08
N TRP A 825 -5.70 -18.15 36.62
CA TRP A 825 -5.59 -18.89 35.36
C TRP A 825 -6.93 -19.05 34.66
N VAL A 826 -6.88 -19.25 33.34
CA VAL A 826 -8.03 -19.66 32.53
C VAL A 826 -7.86 -21.09 32.05
N ASP A 827 -8.90 -21.90 32.18
CA ASP A 827 -8.94 -23.26 31.63
C ASP A 827 -9.83 -23.28 30.38
N MET A 828 -9.24 -23.65 29.24
CA MET A 828 -9.91 -23.66 27.93
C MET A 828 -10.90 -24.83 27.78
N ASP A 829 -10.61 -25.97 28.40
CA ASP A 829 -11.43 -27.18 28.27
C ASP A 829 -12.53 -27.21 29.34
N LEU A 830 -12.23 -26.70 30.55
CA LEU A 830 -13.21 -26.52 31.64
C LEU A 830 -13.97 -25.17 31.56
N ARG A 831 -13.62 -24.31 30.58
CA ARG A 831 -14.29 -23.03 30.25
C ARG A 831 -14.54 -22.10 31.44
N ARG A 832 -13.50 -21.85 32.24
CA ARG A 832 -13.63 -21.04 33.45
C ARG A 832 -12.35 -20.31 33.84
N ILE A 833 -12.52 -19.30 34.68
CA ILE A 833 -11.44 -18.53 35.31
C ILE A 833 -11.36 -18.92 36.79
N GLU A 834 -10.15 -19.20 37.26
CA GLU A 834 -9.87 -19.59 38.64
C GLU A 834 -8.76 -18.74 39.25
N SER A 835 -8.68 -18.74 40.58
CA SER A 835 -7.63 -18.05 41.33
C SER A 835 -7.25 -18.81 42.59
N SER A 836 -6.02 -18.60 43.07
CA SER A 836 -5.53 -19.06 44.36
C SER A 836 -4.58 -18.04 44.97
N ASP A 837 -4.16 -18.28 46.21
CA ASP A 837 -2.94 -17.66 46.73
C ASP A 837 -1.71 -18.17 45.95
N LEU A 838 -0.61 -17.41 45.94
CA LEU A 838 0.68 -17.83 45.35
C LEU A 838 1.32 -19.05 46.04
N SER A 839 0.76 -19.51 47.16
CA SER A 839 1.09 -20.76 47.86
C SER A 839 0.27 -21.98 47.41
N GLY A 840 -0.69 -21.79 46.47
CA GLY A 840 -1.68 -22.81 46.11
C GLY A 840 -2.87 -22.91 47.07
N ALA A 841 -2.86 -22.20 48.20
CA ALA A 841 -3.99 -22.13 49.13
C ALA A 841 -5.18 -21.34 48.55
N ASN A 842 -6.36 -21.49 49.16
CA ASN A 842 -7.57 -20.72 48.84
C ASN A 842 -7.96 -20.70 47.35
N ARG A 843 -7.87 -21.85 46.67
CA ARG A 843 -8.34 -22.03 45.29
C ARG A 843 -9.86 -21.79 45.19
N ILE A 844 -10.26 -20.90 44.29
CA ILE A 844 -11.64 -20.52 43.99
C ILE A 844 -11.88 -20.43 42.48
N VAL A 845 -13.13 -20.63 42.06
CA VAL A 845 -13.61 -20.22 40.74
C VAL A 845 -14.03 -18.74 40.82
N ILE A 846 -13.71 -17.95 39.80
CA ILE A 846 -14.15 -16.55 39.64
C ILE A 846 -15.38 -16.47 38.73
N GLU A 847 -15.33 -17.15 37.59
CA GLU A 847 -16.40 -17.16 36.58
C GLU A 847 -16.32 -18.48 35.80
N ASP A 848 -17.46 -19.15 35.59
CA ASP A 848 -17.59 -20.38 34.79
C ASP A 848 -18.78 -20.33 33.81
N SER A 849 -19.48 -19.19 33.72
CA SER A 849 -20.56 -18.94 32.77
C SER A 849 -20.06 -18.14 31.56
N ASN A 850 -20.67 -18.38 30.39
CA ASN A 850 -20.44 -17.59 29.16
C ASN A 850 -18.94 -17.40 28.79
N ILE A 851 -18.17 -18.47 28.91
CA ILE A 851 -16.77 -18.59 28.45
C ILE A 851 -16.73 -19.74 27.45
N LEU A 852 -16.04 -19.56 26.31
CA LEU A 852 -15.96 -20.55 25.23
C LEU A 852 -14.51 -20.94 24.91
N GLN A 853 -13.66 -19.97 24.61
CA GLN A 853 -12.24 -20.20 24.32
C GLN A 853 -11.37 -19.07 24.88
N PRO A 854 -11.13 -19.05 26.21
CA PRO A 854 -10.23 -18.08 26.83
C PRO A 854 -8.78 -18.41 26.45
N VAL A 855 -8.01 -17.41 26.02
CA VAL A 855 -6.65 -17.61 25.46
C VAL A 855 -5.56 -16.75 26.08
N GLY A 856 -5.93 -15.64 26.74
CA GLY A 856 -5.01 -14.73 27.45
C GLY A 856 -5.72 -14.13 28.67
N LEU A 857 -4.94 -13.73 29.67
CA LEU A 857 -5.40 -13.28 30.99
C LEU A 857 -4.41 -12.28 31.58
N THR A 858 -4.87 -11.16 32.15
CA THR A 858 -3.98 -10.18 32.80
C THR A 858 -4.67 -9.37 33.90
N VAL A 859 -3.89 -8.74 34.80
CA VAL A 859 -4.41 -8.02 35.99
C VAL A 859 -4.02 -6.55 35.92
N PHE A 860 -5.01 -5.67 35.73
CA PHE A 860 -4.83 -4.22 35.59
C PHE A 860 -5.69 -3.47 36.61
N GLY A 861 -5.04 -2.75 37.53
CA GLY A 861 -5.72 -2.13 38.67
C GLY A 861 -6.48 -3.17 39.51
N ASN A 862 -7.75 -2.88 39.82
CA ASN A 862 -8.63 -3.79 40.55
C ASN A 862 -9.35 -4.84 39.68
N PHE A 863 -9.05 -4.92 38.39
CA PHE A 863 -9.78 -5.78 37.46
C PHE A 863 -8.89 -6.88 36.86
N LEU A 864 -9.50 -8.04 36.69
CA LEU A 864 -8.98 -9.16 35.91
C LEU A 864 -9.56 -9.06 34.50
N TYR A 865 -8.69 -8.91 33.49
CA TYR A 865 -9.06 -8.82 32.07
C TYR A 865 -8.73 -10.14 31.37
N TRP A 866 -9.61 -10.61 30.50
CA TRP A 866 -9.36 -11.78 29.66
C TRP A 866 -9.89 -11.60 28.25
N ILE A 867 -9.41 -12.46 27.35
CA ILE A 867 -9.81 -12.49 25.95
C ILE A 867 -10.35 -13.86 25.56
N ASP A 868 -11.49 -13.88 24.87
CA ASP A 868 -12.10 -15.09 24.33
C ASP A 868 -12.04 -15.08 22.80
N ARG A 869 -11.26 -16.01 22.24
CA ARG A 869 -11.02 -16.11 20.78
C ARG A 869 -12.24 -16.55 20.00
N GLN A 870 -13.14 -17.34 20.61
CA GLN A 870 -14.35 -17.82 19.93
C GLN A 870 -15.48 -16.79 20.01
N GLN A 871 -15.56 -16.03 21.11
CA GLN A 871 -16.52 -14.93 21.24
C GLN A 871 -16.05 -13.63 20.57
N GLN A 872 -14.75 -13.50 20.26
CA GLN A 872 -14.14 -12.29 19.69
C GLN A 872 -14.30 -11.06 20.60
N MET A 873 -14.14 -11.24 21.92
CA MET A 873 -14.35 -10.19 22.92
C MET A 873 -13.20 -10.06 23.92
N ILE A 874 -13.02 -8.84 24.42
CA ILE A 874 -12.29 -8.52 25.65
C ILE A 874 -13.32 -8.26 26.75
N GLU A 875 -13.18 -8.91 27.90
CA GLU A 875 -14.04 -8.70 29.07
C GLU A 875 -13.21 -8.48 30.34
N ARG A 876 -13.82 -7.86 31.35
CA ARG A 876 -13.23 -7.67 32.68
C ARG A 876 -14.19 -8.00 33.82
N ILE A 877 -13.65 -8.36 34.97
CA ILE A 877 -14.38 -8.53 36.23
C ILE A 877 -13.53 -7.99 37.40
N ASP A 878 -14.16 -7.52 38.47
CA ASP A 878 -13.43 -7.08 39.67
C ASP A 878 -12.74 -8.28 40.34
N LYS A 879 -11.43 -8.17 40.59
CA LYS A 879 -10.58 -9.28 41.09
C LYS A 879 -10.81 -9.62 42.57
N VAL A 880 -11.52 -8.78 43.32
CA VAL A 880 -11.77 -8.90 44.77
C VAL A 880 -13.23 -9.19 45.07
N THR A 881 -14.16 -8.41 44.53
CA THR A 881 -15.60 -8.66 44.73
C THR A 881 -16.08 -9.86 43.92
N ARG A 882 -15.56 -10.00 42.68
CA ARG A 882 -16.03 -10.91 41.60
C ARG A 882 -17.41 -10.52 41.08
N GLU A 883 -17.75 -9.24 41.15
CA GLU A 883 -18.95 -8.66 40.55
C GLU A 883 -18.56 -7.70 39.40
N GLY A 884 -19.56 -7.08 38.75
CA GLY A 884 -19.32 -6.06 37.73
C GLY A 884 -18.70 -6.57 36.42
N ARG A 885 -18.95 -7.83 36.03
CA ARG A 885 -18.50 -8.37 34.73
C ARG A 885 -18.95 -7.46 33.58
N THR A 886 -17.98 -6.88 32.88
CA THR A 886 -18.18 -5.83 31.87
C THR A 886 -17.54 -6.25 30.55
N LYS A 887 -18.27 -6.10 29.45
CA LYS A 887 -17.72 -6.23 28.09
C LYS A 887 -17.01 -4.94 27.72
N ILE A 888 -15.77 -5.05 27.25
CA ILE A 888 -14.92 -3.91 26.92
C ILE A 888 -14.91 -3.66 25.41
N GLN A 889 -14.70 -4.71 24.63
CA GLN A 889 -14.69 -4.62 23.17
C GLN A 889 -15.11 -5.96 22.55
N ALA A 890 -15.70 -5.93 21.36
CA ALA A 890 -16.23 -7.09 20.66
C ALA A 890 -15.90 -7.06 19.15
N ARG A 891 -16.16 -8.18 18.45
CA ARG A 891 -15.84 -8.40 17.03
C ARG A 891 -14.35 -8.40 16.68
N ILE A 892 -13.46 -8.53 17.67
CA ILE A 892 -12.01 -8.60 17.44
C ILE A 892 -11.63 -10.00 16.95
N ALA A 893 -11.35 -10.13 15.67
CA ALA A 893 -10.96 -11.39 15.06
C ALA A 893 -9.57 -11.87 15.53
N SER A 894 -9.37 -13.19 15.58
CA SER A 894 -8.06 -13.84 15.77
C SER A 894 -7.24 -13.39 16.98
N LEU A 895 -7.89 -13.03 18.10
CA LEU A 895 -7.27 -12.69 19.39
C LEU A 895 -6.23 -13.74 19.83
N SER A 896 -5.00 -13.31 20.09
CA SER A 896 -3.86 -14.16 20.48
C SER A 896 -3.69 -14.20 21.99
N ASP A 897 -3.35 -13.04 22.58
CA ASP A 897 -2.88 -12.86 23.96
C ASP A 897 -3.11 -11.40 24.45
N ILE A 898 -3.16 -11.16 25.77
CA ILE A 898 -3.42 -9.85 26.41
C ILE A 898 -2.49 -9.61 27.61
N HIS A 899 -1.89 -8.42 27.68
CA HIS A 899 -0.91 -8.03 28.69
C HIS A 899 -1.19 -6.62 29.25
N ALA A 900 -1.05 -6.44 30.57
CA ALA A 900 -1.29 -5.17 31.27
C ALA A 900 0.01 -4.47 31.68
N VAL A 901 0.32 -3.33 31.05
CA VAL A 901 1.47 -2.51 31.39
C VAL A 901 1.10 -1.54 32.51
N ARG A 902 1.92 -1.53 33.57
CA ARG A 902 1.83 -0.62 34.70
C ARG A 902 3.02 0.34 34.70
N GLU A 903 2.84 1.51 35.31
CA GLU A 903 3.91 2.49 35.47
C GLU A 903 5.03 1.96 36.37
N LEU A 904 6.28 2.03 35.90
CA LEU A 904 7.44 1.58 36.66
C LEU A 904 7.94 2.70 37.59
N HIS A 905 7.59 2.62 38.87
CA HIS A 905 8.10 3.53 39.89
C HIS A 905 9.60 3.26 40.15
N MET A 906 10.45 4.18 39.70
CA MET A 906 11.92 4.06 39.80
C MET A 906 12.41 3.92 41.25
N ASP A 907 11.73 4.54 42.20
CA ASP A 907 12.04 4.39 43.64
C ASP A 907 11.77 2.98 44.17
N GLU A 908 10.96 2.17 43.51
CA GLU A 908 10.70 0.77 43.88
C GLU A 908 11.59 -0.19 43.08
N TYR A 909 11.76 0.07 41.79
CA TYR A 909 12.73 -0.62 40.93
C TYR A 909 14.13 -0.64 41.56
N ASN A 910 14.66 0.53 41.94
CA ASN A 910 16.00 0.68 42.52
C ASN A 910 16.14 0.05 43.94
N LYS A 911 15.06 -0.41 44.57
CA LYS A 911 15.13 -1.18 45.83
C LYS A 911 15.26 -2.68 45.59
N HIS A 912 14.89 -3.19 44.41
CA HIS A 912 14.99 -4.62 44.11
C HIS A 912 16.47 -5.01 43.92
N PRO A 913 17.04 -5.93 44.73
CA PRO A 913 18.49 -6.07 44.81
C PRO A 913 19.16 -6.63 43.55
N CYS A 914 18.40 -7.18 42.59
CA CYS A 914 18.93 -7.66 41.32
C CYS A 914 19.09 -6.56 40.26
N THR A 915 18.63 -5.32 40.48
CA THR A 915 18.75 -4.25 39.47
C THR A 915 20.16 -3.68 39.34
N SER A 916 20.89 -3.53 40.44
CA SER A 916 22.28 -3.10 40.43
C SER A 916 23.20 -4.26 40.07
N ASP A 917 23.78 -4.22 38.86
CA ASP A 917 24.78 -5.20 38.37
C ASP A 917 24.31 -6.67 38.46
N ASN A 918 23.01 -6.93 38.20
CA ASN A 918 22.39 -8.26 38.38
C ASN A 918 22.59 -8.84 39.80
N GLY A 919 22.67 -7.98 40.83
CA GLY A 919 23.00 -8.38 42.21
C GLY A 919 24.45 -8.89 42.39
N GLY A 920 25.34 -8.60 41.44
CA GLY A 920 26.68 -9.18 41.31
C GLY A 920 26.71 -10.55 40.63
N CYS A 921 25.57 -11.08 40.17
CA CYS A 921 25.46 -12.43 39.64
C CYS A 921 25.86 -12.52 38.17
N SER A 922 26.68 -13.51 37.83
CA SER A 922 27.08 -13.75 36.42
C SER A 922 25.91 -14.22 35.52
N HIS A 923 24.95 -14.95 36.09
CA HIS A 923 23.82 -15.54 35.38
C HIS A 923 22.49 -15.16 36.04
N ILE A 924 21.94 -15.97 36.96
CA ILE A 924 20.59 -15.74 37.50
C ILE A 924 20.71 -15.10 38.89
N CYS A 925 20.01 -13.99 39.13
CA CYS A 925 19.80 -13.40 40.45
C CYS A 925 18.40 -13.78 40.97
N ILE A 926 18.28 -14.16 42.25
CA ILE A 926 17.01 -14.59 42.85
C ILE A 926 16.85 -13.98 44.24
N VAL A 927 15.74 -13.28 44.47
CA VAL A 927 15.31 -12.81 45.79
C VAL A 927 14.66 -13.96 46.58
N LYS A 928 15.08 -14.18 47.81
CA LYS A 928 14.47 -15.14 48.75
C LYS A 928 13.38 -14.46 49.59
N GLY A 929 12.51 -15.26 50.20
CA GLY A 929 11.44 -14.77 51.10
C GLY A 929 11.88 -14.05 52.38
N ASP A 930 13.19 -13.95 52.66
CA ASP A 930 13.78 -13.12 53.74
C ASP A 930 14.33 -11.76 53.23
N GLY A 931 14.21 -11.48 51.94
CA GLY A 931 14.75 -10.28 51.30
C GLY A 931 16.23 -10.37 50.88
N SER A 932 16.92 -11.48 51.18
CA SER A 932 18.28 -11.72 50.69
C SER A 932 18.28 -12.22 49.25
N THR A 933 19.32 -11.92 48.49
CA THR A 933 19.54 -12.54 47.17
C THR A 933 20.36 -13.84 47.26
N ARG A 934 20.29 -14.65 46.20
CA ARG A 934 21.30 -15.63 45.82
C ARG A 934 21.60 -15.51 44.33
N CYS A 935 22.83 -15.78 43.93
CA CYS A 935 23.14 -16.08 42.54
C CYS A 935 22.90 -17.57 42.27
N SER A 936 22.52 -17.89 41.04
CA SER A 936 22.24 -19.24 40.59
C SER A 936 22.53 -19.41 39.10
N CYS A 937 22.51 -20.67 38.64
CA CYS A 937 23.03 -21.07 37.35
C CYS A 937 22.01 -21.90 36.55
N PRO A 938 21.99 -21.77 35.20
CA PRO A 938 21.22 -22.67 34.34
C PRO A 938 21.74 -24.12 34.44
N VAL A 939 20.90 -25.10 34.12
CA VAL A 939 21.08 -26.56 34.36
C VAL A 939 22.39 -27.17 33.84
N HIS A 940 23.10 -26.50 32.93
CA HIS A 940 24.37 -26.96 32.36
C HIS A 940 25.63 -26.39 33.05
N LEU A 941 25.47 -25.43 33.96
CA LEU A 941 26.55 -24.79 34.71
C LEU A 941 26.37 -25.02 36.22
N VAL A 942 27.43 -24.80 36.99
CA VAL A 942 27.45 -24.92 38.45
C VAL A 942 28.00 -23.64 39.06
N LEU A 943 27.42 -23.18 40.18
CA LEU A 943 27.91 -22.03 40.93
C LEU A 943 29.31 -22.32 41.49
N LEU A 944 30.21 -21.34 41.38
CA LEU A 944 31.60 -21.42 41.82
C LEU A 944 31.74 -20.99 43.29
N GLN A 945 32.95 -21.11 43.83
CA GLN A 945 33.27 -20.82 45.25
C GLN A 945 33.20 -19.32 45.61
N ASP A 946 33.01 -18.43 44.63
CA ASP A 946 32.75 -17.00 44.87
C ASP A 946 31.27 -16.70 45.15
N GLU A 947 30.39 -17.71 45.01
CA GLU A 947 28.93 -17.61 45.13
C GLU A 947 28.26 -16.63 44.14
N LEU A 948 28.99 -16.19 43.10
CA LEU A 948 28.54 -15.21 42.09
C LEU A 948 28.69 -15.73 40.64
N SER A 949 29.75 -16.48 40.37
CA SER A 949 30.10 -16.97 39.03
C SER A 949 29.55 -18.37 38.76
N CYS A 950 29.12 -18.61 37.52
CA CYS A 950 28.77 -19.96 37.04
C CYS A 950 29.84 -20.49 36.10
N GLY A 951 30.14 -21.79 36.16
CA GLY A 951 31.10 -22.45 35.27
C GLY A 951 30.85 -23.95 35.11
N ASP A 952 31.56 -24.57 34.16
CA ASP A 952 31.41 -25.99 33.85
C ASP A 952 31.79 -26.90 35.03
N ALA A 953 30.97 -27.92 35.29
CA ALA A 953 31.23 -28.92 36.32
C ALA A 953 32.61 -29.62 36.18
N ASN A 954 33.14 -29.73 34.96
CA ASN A 954 34.44 -30.35 34.70
C ASN A 954 35.65 -29.56 35.27
N ARG A 955 35.50 -28.27 35.63
CA ARG A 955 36.58 -27.54 36.33
C ARG A 955 36.84 -28.05 37.75
N ARG A 956 35.98 -28.91 38.32
CA ARG A 956 36.20 -29.56 39.63
C ARG A 956 37.46 -30.43 39.72
N TYR A 957 38.15 -30.71 38.61
CA TYR A 957 39.43 -31.44 38.60
C TYR A 957 40.69 -30.59 38.36
N GLU A 958 40.58 -29.27 38.09
CA GLU A 958 41.76 -28.38 38.01
C GLU A 958 42.00 -27.55 39.29
N VAL A 959 41.00 -27.40 40.16
CA VAL A 959 41.12 -26.68 41.44
C VAL A 959 41.69 -27.55 42.58
N LEU A 960 42.46 -28.59 42.25
CA LEU A 960 43.23 -29.41 43.22
C LEU A 960 44.73 -29.51 42.90
N PHE A 961 45.20 -28.85 41.83
CA PHE A 961 46.63 -28.79 41.47
C PHE A 961 47.24 -27.38 41.60
N SER A 962 46.49 -26.38 42.05
CA SER A 962 46.94 -24.97 42.14
C SER A 962 47.07 -24.39 43.56
N GLU A 963 46.83 -25.18 44.62
CA GLU A 963 47.00 -24.71 46.02
C GLU A 963 48.35 -25.09 46.68
N LYS A 964 49.27 -25.75 45.95
CA LYS A 964 50.59 -26.13 46.48
C LYS A 964 51.82 -25.61 45.71
N LEU A 965 51.63 -24.77 44.69
CA LEU A 965 52.72 -24.05 44.02
C LEU A 965 52.34 -22.57 43.76
N ASN A 966 52.24 -21.76 44.82
CA ASN A 966 52.61 -20.33 44.78
C ASN A 966 52.67 -19.63 46.17
N LYS A 967 53.03 -20.38 47.22
CA LYS A 967 53.61 -19.81 48.45
C LYS A 967 54.95 -20.50 48.68
N MET A 968 55.99 -19.70 48.90
CA MET A 968 57.43 -20.09 48.88
C MET A 968 57.97 -20.55 47.51
N ASN A 969 58.37 -19.57 46.68
CA ASN A 969 59.70 -19.59 46.06
C ASN A 969 60.16 -18.18 45.61
N LEU A 970 60.09 -17.23 46.54
CA LEU A 970 61.15 -16.22 46.63
C LEU A 970 62.41 -16.95 47.12
N PHE A 971 63.60 -16.61 46.58
CA PHE A 971 64.85 -17.39 46.68
C PHE A 971 64.85 -18.73 45.90
N TYR A 972 65.23 -18.70 44.62
CA TYR A 972 66.50 -19.27 44.14
C TYR A 972 66.71 -18.99 42.63
N CYS A 973 67.32 -17.85 42.31
CA CYS A 973 67.84 -17.57 40.96
C CYS A 973 69.31 -17.09 41.02
N VAL A 974 70.05 -17.58 42.02
CA VAL A 974 71.50 -17.38 42.19
C VAL A 974 72.10 -18.67 42.76
N LEU A 975 72.65 -19.52 41.88
CA LEU A 975 73.92 -20.27 42.07
C LEU A 975 74.08 -21.34 40.98
N LEU A 976 75.33 -21.54 40.56
CA LEU A 976 75.79 -22.35 39.41
C LEU A 976 75.27 -21.86 38.03
N ASN A 977 76.04 -21.83 36.95
CA ASN A 977 77.49 -21.82 36.63
C ASN A 977 77.54 -21.69 35.07
N LEU A 978 78.58 -21.25 34.36
CA LEU A 978 79.97 -20.87 34.66
C LEU A 978 80.49 -19.97 33.50
N LEU A 979 81.76 -19.58 33.56
CA LEU A 979 82.53 -18.79 32.57
C LEU A 979 82.35 -17.25 32.64
N VAL A 980 83.39 -16.41 32.54
CA VAL A 980 84.76 -16.34 33.13
C VAL A 980 85.44 -15.07 32.58
N SER A 981 86.33 -14.44 33.37
CA SER A 981 87.12 -13.22 33.05
C SER A 981 86.34 -11.90 32.99
N SER A 982 86.88 -10.75 33.44
CA SER A 982 88.04 -10.49 34.30
C SER A 982 87.99 -9.05 34.86
N SER A 983 88.74 -8.80 35.94
CA SER A 983 89.20 -7.49 36.51
C SER A 983 89.04 -6.20 35.67
N GLY A 984 88.72 -5.02 36.22
CA GLY A 984 88.53 -4.59 37.62
C GLY A 984 89.26 -3.26 37.94
N ALA A 985 88.78 -2.48 38.94
CA ALA A 985 89.32 -1.18 39.44
C ALA A 985 89.15 0.04 38.47
N THR A 986 89.02 1.32 38.89
CA THR A 986 88.91 1.99 40.23
C THR A 986 88.35 3.43 40.12
N GLU A 987 87.55 3.85 41.12
CA GLU A 987 87.38 5.22 41.72
C GLU A 987 86.94 6.48 40.89
N GLU A 988 86.53 7.53 41.64
CA GLU A 988 85.89 8.81 41.23
C GLU A 988 86.94 9.97 41.05
N PRO A 989 86.64 11.31 40.95
CA PRO A 989 85.34 12.05 40.90
C PRO A 989 85.23 13.29 39.95
N SER A 990 84.03 13.90 39.94
CA SER A 990 83.68 15.34 39.73
C SER A 990 83.72 16.05 38.36
N PHE A 991 82.56 16.62 37.98
CA PHE A 991 82.20 17.89 37.28
C PHE A 991 83.20 18.71 36.41
N PRO A 992 82.73 19.60 35.48
CA PRO A 992 81.63 19.52 34.49
C PRO A 992 82.13 19.98 33.08
N PRO A 993 81.41 20.84 32.32
CA PRO A 993 80.40 20.54 31.30
C PRO A 993 80.89 20.67 29.83
N THR A 994 80.14 20.15 28.84
CA THR A 994 79.67 20.93 27.64
C THR A 994 78.86 20.11 26.62
N ASN A 995 77.76 20.72 26.19
CA ASN A 995 77.20 20.81 24.83
C ASN A 995 76.99 19.58 23.90
N THR A 996 75.72 19.51 23.46
CA THR A 996 75.21 19.32 22.07
C THR A 996 75.04 17.94 21.41
N ILE A 997 73.77 17.71 21.03
CA ILE A 997 73.30 17.03 19.80
C ILE A 997 73.59 15.52 19.73
N GLY A 998 72.83 14.75 20.53
CA GLY A 998 72.75 13.29 20.43
C GLY A 998 71.37 12.67 20.74
N SER A 999 70.34 13.46 21.05
CA SER A 999 69.07 12.92 21.61
C SER A 999 67.77 13.55 21.06
N ILE A 1000 67.86 14.51 20.14
CA ILE A 1000 66.66 15.24 19.65
C ILE A 1000 65.91 14.46 18.55
N VAL A 1001 66.60 13.63 17.76
CA VAL A 1001 65.96 12.87 16.66
C VAL A 1001 65.10 11.71 17.18
N GLY A 1002 65.50 11.06 18.28
CA GLY A 1002 64.74 9.93 18.85
C GLY A 1002 63.41 10.33 19.49
N VAL A 1003 63.33 11.50 20.13
CA VAL A 1003 62.12 11.98 20.82
C VAL A 1003 61.06 12.48 19.83
N VAL A 1004 61.48 13.11 18.72
CA VAL A 1004 60.57 13.66 17.70
C VAL A 1004 59.74 12.56 17.01
N MET A 1005 60.31 11.37 16.76
CA MET A 1005 59.57 10.25 16.18
C MET A 1005 58.51 9.65 17.12
N VAL A 1006 58.78 9.60 18.43
CA VAL A 1006 57.83 9.06 19.42
C VAL A 1006 56.60 9.97 19.55
N LEU A 1007 56.79 11.29 19.50
CA LEU A 1007 55.69 12.26 19.56
C LEU A 1007 54.78 12.21 18.32
N PHE A 1008 55.32 11.91 17.14
CA PHE A 1008 54.53 11.84 15.91
C PHE A 1008 53.53 10.66 15.90
N VAL A 1009 53.90 9.52 16.49
CA VAL A 1009 53.02 8.34 16.61
C VAL A 1009 51.88 8.59 17.61
N VAL A 1010 52.15 9.28 18.72
CA VAL A 1010 51.11 9.66 19.70
C VAL A 1010 50.13 10.68 19.08
N GLY A 1011 50.62 11.63 18.28
CA GLY A 1011 49.78 12.60 17.57
C GLY A 1011 48.78 11.95 16.60
N ALA A 1012 49.16 10.88 15.90
CA ALA A 1012 48.27 10.17 14.99
C ALA A 1012 47.08 9.48 15.69
N VAL A 1013 47.30 8.91 16.89
CA VAL A 1013 46.23 8.29 17.69
C VAL A 1013 45.30 9.36 18.29
N TYR A 1014 45.86 10.49 18.73
CA TYR A 1014 45.09 11.64 19.21
C TYR A 1014 44.13 12.18 18.14
N PHE A 1015 44.56 12.21 16.87
CA PHE A 1015 43.75 12.68 15.75
C PHE A 1015 42.54 11.78 15.43
N VAL A 1016 42.64 10.46 15.67
CA VAL A 1016 41.49 9.54 15.52
C VAL A 1016 40.49 9.73 16.67
N CYS A 1017 40.97 9.93 17.89
CA CYS A 1017 40.13 10.10 19.08
C CYS A 1017 39.45 11.49 19.20
N GLN A 1018 39.58 12.39 18.21
CA GLN A 1018 38.64 13.51 18.04
C GLN A 1018 37.28 13.09 17.43
N ARG A 1019 37.07 11.80 17.19
CA ARG A 1019 35.85 11.12 17.65
C ARG A 1019 36.24 10.27 18.88
N VAL A 1020 35.88 10.56 20.13
CA VAL A 1020 34.76 11.36 20.66
C VAL A 1020 35.15 12.03 22.01
N LEU A 1021 34.90 13.35 22.15
CA LEU A 1021 34.85 14.17 23.40
C LEU A 1021 36.11 14.20 24.32
N CYS A 1022 36.90 15.29 24.33
CA CYS A 1022 36.86 16.47 25.26
C CYS A 1022 37.85 16.39 26.46
N PRO A 1023 38.57 17.49 26.83
CA PRO A 1023 38.06 18.49 27.78
C PRO A 1023 38.60 19.95 27.58
N GLN A 1024 38.66 20.77 28.65
CA GLN A 1024 38.88 22.24 28.69
C GLN A 1024 40.35 22.71 28.91
N MET A 1025 40.56 24.04 28.75
CA MET A 1025 41.51 25.00 29.39
C MET A 1025 42.29 25.86 28.35
N LYS A 1026 42.93 27.01 28.63
CA LYS A 1026 42.76 28.18 29.54
C LYS A 1026 44.16 28.87 29.66
N ASP A 1027 44.30 30.10 29.14
CA ASP A 1027 45.31 31.14 29.41
C ASP A 1027 46.83 30.78 29.18
N ASP A 1028 47.81 31.68 29.00
CA ASP A 1028 47.88 33.15 29.09
C ASP A 1028 49.09 33.78 28.32
N GLY A 1029 49.13 35.12 28.17
CA GLY A 1029 50.34 35.94 27.84
C GLY A 1029 50.46 36.47 26.38
N GLU A 1030 50.27 37.76 26.06
CA GLU A 1030 51.07 38.98 26.36
C GLU A 1030 52.39 39.12 25.56
N THR A 1031 52.76 40.24 24.90
CA THR A 1031 52.12 41.54 24.49
C THR A 1031 52.80 41.96 23.14
N MET A 1032 52.78 43.13 22.47
CA MET A 1032 52.42 44.58 22.58
C MET A 1032 52.15 45.08 21.11
N THR A 1033 51.68 46.28 20.68
CA THR A 1033 51.27 47.62 21.23
C THR A 1033 50.53 48.43 20.12
N ASN A 1034 49.98 49.61 20.47
CA ASN A 1034 49.61 50.77 19.62
C ASN A 1034 48.35 50.71 18.70
N ASP A 1035 47.33 51.44 19.16
CA ASP A 1035 46.46 52.41 18.45
C ASP A 1035 45.88 52.10 17.04
N PHE A 1036 44.54 52.08 16.94
CA PHE A 1036 43.77 53.31 16.63
C PHE A 1036 42.28 53.16 17.03
N VAL A 1037 41.51 54.25 16.91
CA VAL A 1037 40.17 54.46 17.51
C VAL A 1037 39.01 54.27 16.50
N VAL A 1038 37.86 53.72 16.94
CA VAL A 1038 36.48 54.24 16.67
C VAL A 1038 35.40 53.47 17.47
N HIS A 1039 34.29 54.16 17.75
CA HIS A 1039 33.10 53.77 18.55
C HIS A 1039 32.31 52.56 17.97
N GLY A 1040 31.38 51.89 18.69
CA GLY A 1040 30.66 52.27 19.92
C GLY A 1040 30.06 51.08 20.72
N PRO A 1041 29.12 51.33 21.68
CA PRO A 1041 29.08 50.59 22.95
C PRO A 1041 28.16 49.34 23.05
N ALA A 1042 28.42 48.55 24.10
CA ALA A 1042 27.84 47.24 24.41
C ALA A 1042 26.62 47.24 25.36
N PRO A 1043 25.89 46.11 25.49
CA PRO A 1043 24.97 45.84 26.59
C PRO A 1043 25.66 45.16 27.79
N VAL A 1044 25.29 45.50 29.04
CA VAL A 1044 25.76 44.80 30.27
C VAL A 1044 24.68 44.80 31.37
N PRO A 1045 24.28 43.63 31.91
CA PRO A 1045 23.57 43.46 33.19
C PRO A 1045 24.44 42.77 34.26
N LEU A 1046 24.12 42.88 35.57
CA LEU A 1046 24.48 41.89 36.63
C LEU A 1046 23.96 42.22 38.05
N GLY A 1047 23.96 41.20 38.94
CA GLY A 1047 23.64 41.27 40.39
C GLY A 1047 22.44 40.39 40.81
N TYR A 1048 22.48 39.17 41.41
CA TYR A 1048 23.48 38.26 42.02
C TYR A 1048 23.24 38.00 43.53
N VAL A 1049 22.56 36.88 43.87
CA VAL A 1049 22.79 35.86 44.96
C VAL A 1049 23.05 36.36 46.42
N PRO A 1050 22.47 35.81 47.54
CA PRO A 1050 22.23 34.37 47.86
C PRO A 1050 20.94 33.95 48.64
N HIS A 1051 20.78 32.64 48.87
CA HIS A 1051 19.90 31.97 49.86
C HIS A 1051 20.55 31.92 51.28
N PRO A 1052 19.80 31.85 52.42
CA PRO A 1052 19.19 30.58 52.92
C PRO A 1052 17.89 30.74 53.78
N GLY A 1053 17.27 29.64 54.24
CA GLY A 1053 16.44 29.67 55.46
C GLY A 1053 15.18 28.78 55.51
N SER A 1054 15.15 27.90 56.52
CA SER A 1054 14.10 26.92 56.84
C SER A 1054 12.93 27.47 57.69
N LEU A 1055 11.81 26.72 57.72
CA LEU A 1055 10.74 26.64 58.76
C LEU A 1055 9.72 27.79 58.99
N THR A 1056 8.43 27.38 58.97
CA THR A 1056 7.27 27.82 59.80
C THR A 1056 6.80 29.29 59.85
N GLY A 1057 5.48 29.49 59.65
CA GLY A 1057 4.68 30.30 60.59
C GLY A 1057 3.67 31.33 60.04
N SER A 1058 2.38 31.08 60.30
CA SER A 1058 1.31 32.07 60.63
C SER A 1058 0.93 33.25 59.69
N LEU A 1059 -0.36 33.26 59.34
CA LEU A 1059 -1.27 34.43 59.14
C LEU A 1059 -1.11 35.53 60.23
N PRO A 1060 -1.60 36.80 60.05
CA PRO A 1060 -2.78 37.24 59.27
C PRO A 1060 -2.57 38.53 58.40
N GLY A 1061 -3.55 39.10 57.68
CA GLY A 1061 -4.93 38.67 57.34
C GLY A 1061 -5.86 39.86 56.97
N MET A 1062 -7.13 39.56 56.61
CA MET A 1062 -8.26 40.49 56.33
C MET A 1062 -8.13 41.42 55.09
N SER A 1063 -9.19 41.79 54.34
CA SER A 1063 -10.59 41.34 54.18
C SER A 1063 -11.11 41.91 52.82
N ARG A 1064 -12.19 41.50 52.14
CA ARG A 1064 -13.50 40.83 52.43
C ARG A 1064 -13.88 39.97 51.19
N GLY A 1065 -14.83 39.03 51.21
CA GLY A 1065 -15.69 38.50 52.27
C GLY A 1065 -16.44 37.23 51.82
N LYS A 1066 -17.02 36.48 52.78
CA LYS A 1066 -17.92 35.30 52.59
C LYS A 1066 -19.30 35.67 53.19
N SER A 1067 -20.33 34.84 53.44
CA SER A 1067 -20.49 33.39 53.65
C SER A 1067 -22.02 33.03 53.69
N VAL A 1068 -22.58 31.81 53.81
CA VAL A 1068 -22.20 30.39 53.55
C VAL A 1068 -23.42 29.47 53.83
N ILE A 1069 -23.61 28.39 53.03
CA ILE A 1069 -24.44 27.17 53.30
C ILE A 1069 -25.99 27.29 53.37
N GLY A 1070 -26.67 26.22 52.91
CA GLY A 1070 -28.03 25.87 53.30
C GLY A 1070 -28.46 24.47 52.81
N SER A 1071 -28.58 23.49 53.71
CA SER A 1071 -29.17 22.17 53.43
C SER A 1071 -30.04 21.71 54.60
N LEU A 1072 -31.31 21.37 54.34
CA LEU A 1072 -32.20 20.58 55.21
C LEU A 1072 -33.47 20.14 54.46
N SER A 1073 -34.47 19.58 55.16
CA SER A 1073 -35.47 18.66 54.58
C SER A 1073 -36.91 18.86 55.12
N ILE A 1074 -37.88 18.17 54.47
CA ILE A 1074 -39.19 17.68 55.00
C ILE A 1074 -40.44 18.63 54.95
N MET A 1075 -41.55 18.07 54.42
CA MET A 1075 -42.98 18.49 54.43
C MET A 1075 -43.41 19.82 53.74
N GLY A 1076 -44.60 19.93 53.12
CA GLY A 1076 -45.56 18.89 52.70
C GLY A 1076 -47.04 19.36 52.49
N GLY A 1077 -47.66 18.99 51.35
CA GLY A 1077 -49.13 19.03 51.09
C GLY A 1077 -49.66 20.21 50.23
N SER A 1078 -50.81 20.11 49.53
CA SER A 1078 -51.70 18.94 49.32
C SER A 1078 -52.69 19.10 48.13
N SER A 1079 -53.23 17.96 47.64
CA SER A 1079 -54.11 17.68 46.45
C SER A 1079 -53.40 17.61 45.08
N GLY A 1080 -53.84 16.83 44.08
CA GLY A 1080 -54.90 15.79 43.98
C GLY A 1080 -56.08 16.12 43.02
N PRO A 1081 -56.85 15.14 42.48
CA PRO A 1081 -56.87 13.68 42.74
C PRO A 1081 -56.59 12.83 41.44
N PRO A 1082 -57.03 11.55 41.20
CA PRO A 1082 -56.07 10.45 40.98
C PRO A 1082 -56.37 9.44 39.81
N TYR A 1083 -55.75 8.24 39.87
CA TYR A 1083 -55.75 7.02 38.99
C TYR A 1083 -54.59 6.96 37.94
N ASP A 1084 -53.60 6.04 37.99
CA ASP A 1084 -53.56 4.54 37.89
C ASP A 1084 -53.51 4.08 36.39
N ARG A 1085 -52.64 3.17 35.88
CA ARG A 1085 -52.16 1.87 36.44
C ARG A 1085 -50.98 1.18 35.67
N ALA A 1086 -49.95 0.72 36.42
CA ALA A 1086 -49.08 -0.50 36.29
C ALA A 1086 -48.37 -1.01 34.97
N HIS A 1087 -47.51 -2.03 35.20
CA HIS A 1087 -46.81 -2.99 34.29
C HIS A 1087 -45.42 -2.59 33.74
N VAL A 1088 -44.27 -3.28 33.96
CA VAL A 1088 -43.81 -4.56 34.60
C VAL A 1088 -43.57 -5.79 33.69
N THR A 1089 -42.29 -6.22 33.65
CA THR A 1089 -41.69 -7.51 33.20
C THR A 1089 -41.81 -7.99 31.75
N GLY A 1090 -40.73 -8.64 31.26
CA GLY A 1090 -40.75 -9.53 30.09
C GLY A 1090 -39.36 -9.83 29.53
N ALA A 1091 -38.89 -11.08 29.62
CA ALA A 1091 -37.64 -11.54 28.98
C ALA A 1091 -37.91 -12.80 28.16
N SER A 1092 -37.10 -13.07 27.12
CA SER A 1092 -36.74 -14.39 26.53
C SER A 1092 -36.44 -14.27 25.02
N SER A 1093 -35.64 -15.20 24.49
CA SER A 1093 -35.14 -15.18 23.10
C SER A 1093 -35.27 -16.52 22.37
N SER A 1094 -36.12 -16.59 21.34
CA SER A 1094 -36.22 -17.65 20.32
C SER A 1094 -37.36 -17.28 19.33
N SER A 1095 -37.41 -17.71 18.07
CA SER A 1095 -36.40 -18.30 17.16
C SER A 1095 -36.91 -18.28 15.71
N SER A 1096 -36.01 -18.13 14.74
CA SER A 1096 -36.09 -18.51 13.30
C SER A 1096 -37.42 -18.98 12.66
N SER A 1097 -37.82 -18.37 11.54
CA SER A 1097 -38.33 -19.09 10.36
C SER A 1097 -38.26 -18.24 9.07
N SER A 1098 -38.45 -18.88 7.90
CA SER A 1098 -38.56 -18.22 6.60
C SER A 1098 -39.53 -18.98 5.68
N THR A 1099 -40.22 -18.30 4.76
CA THR A 1099 -40.47 -18.68 3.33
C THR A 1099 -41.64 -17.91 2.67
N LYS A 1100 -41.53 -17.75 1.34
CA LYS A 1100 -42.58 -17.68 0.28
C LYS A 1100 -44.01 -17.21 0.63
N GLY A 1101 -44.56 -16.27 -0.17
CA GLY A 1101 -46.00 -15.92 -0.21
C GLY A 1101 -46.69 -16.23 -1.55
N THR A 1102 -48.03 -16.06 -1.65
CA THR A 1102 -48.80 -15.97 -2.93
C THR A 1102 -50.27 -15.49 -2.77
N TYR A 1103 -50.67 -14.52 -3.62
CA TYR A 1103 -52.00 -14.24 -4.24
C TYR A 1103 -53.30 -13.80 -3.49
N PHE A 1104 -54.14 -13.08 -4.25
CA PHE A 1104 -55.44 -12.41 -3.96
C PHE A 1104 -56.68 -13.31 -4.17
N PRO A 1105 -57.92 -12.83 -3.85
CA PRO A 1105 -58.84 -12.30 -4.91
C PRO A 1105 -59.84 -11.19 -4.42
N PRO A 1106 -60.89 -10.74 -5.17
CA PRO A 1106 -60.91 -10.06 -6.50
C PRO A 1106 -61.84 -8.79 -6.53
N ILE A 1107 -62.32 -8.35 -7.74
CA ILE A 1107 -63.31 -7.27 -8.07
C ILE A 1107 -62.66 -5.86 -8.26
N LEU A 1108 -62.82 -5.09 -9.37
CA LEU A 1108 -63.54 -5.23 -10.68
C LEU A 1108 -62.79 -4.49 -11.83
N ASN A 1109 -63.30 -4.55 -13.07
CA ASN A 1109 -62.61 -4.11 -14.32
C ASN A 1109 -62.66 -2.57 -14.65
N PRO A 1110 -61.70 -2.03 -15.43
CA PRO A 1110 -61.63 -0.62 -15.88
C PRO A 1110 -61.92 -0.39 -17.39
N SER A 1111 -62.17 0.88 -17.78
CA SER A 1111 -61.97 1.50 -19.12
C SER A 1111 -62.58 2.93 -19.18
N PRO A 1112 -62.35 3.78 -20.20
CA PRO A 1112 -61.15 4.04 -21.02
C PRO A 1112 -60.73 5.54 -21.03
N SER A 1113 -59.73 5.91 -21.84
CA SER A 1113 -59.24 7.30 -22.01
C SER A 1113 -60.05 8.15 -23.00
N PRO A 1114 -60.18 9.48 -22.79
CA PRO A 1114 -60.39 10.50 -23.83
C PRO A 1114 -59.02 11.02 -24.35
N ALA A 1115 -58.76 11.43 -25.61
CA ALA A 1115 -59.54 11.75 -26.82
C ALA A 1115 -60.37 13.06 -26.78
N THR A 1116 -60.31 14.01 -27.74
CA THR A 1116 -59.45 14.21 -28.93
C THR A 1116 -59.63 15.63 -29.52
N VAL A 1117 -58.60 16.17 -30.21
CA VAL A 1117 -58.68 17.01 -31.45
C VAL A 1117 -59.50 18.33 -31.49
N ARG A 1118 -58.84 19.47 -31.82
CA ARG A 1118 -58.97 20.32 -33.06
C ARG A 1118 -58.29 21.68 -32.81
N SER A 1119 -57.31 22.22 -33.55
CA SER A 1119 -56.91 22.25 -34.97
C SER A 1119 -57.72 23.19 -35.89
N GLN A 1120 -57.04 24.18 -36.48
CA GLN A 1120 -57.45 24.95 -37.67
C GLN A 1120 -56.21 25.42 -38.45
N TYR A 1121 -56.39 25.93 -39.68
CA TYR A 1121 -55.44 25.77 -40.81
C TYR A 1121 -55.29 27.04 -41.68
N THR A 1122 -54.09 27.28 -42.21
CA THR A 1122 -53.72 27.79 -43.57
C THR A 1122 -52.18 27.67 -43.70
N MET A 1123 -51.58 26.92 -44.63
CA MET A 1123 -51.36 27.20 -46.08
C MET A 1123 -50.53 28.47 -46.34
N GLU A 1124 -49.50 28.53 -47.21
CA GLU A 1124 -49.12 27.73 -48.41
C GLU A 1124 -47.60 27.35 -48.43
N PHE A 1125 -47.22 26.08 -48.69
CA PHE A 1125 -46.70 25.47 -49.95
C PHE A 1125 -45.28 25.87 -50.48
N GLY A 1126 -44.40 24.86 -50.59
CA GLY A 1126 -43.05 24.95 -51.22
C GLY A 1126 -42.24 23.64 -51.06
N TYR A 1127 -42.38 22.69 -52.00
CA TYR A 1127 -41.74 21.35 -52.03
C TYR A 1127 -40.21 21.40 -52.36
N SER A 1128 -39.34 20.40 -52.17
CA SER A 1128 -39.39 18.96 -51.76
C SER A 1128 -37.94 18.41 -51.59
N SER A 1129 -37.60 17.27 -50.95
CA SER A 1129 -38.25 16.38 -49.94
C SER A 1129 -37.34 15.18 -49.60
N ASN A 1130 -37.56 14.52 -48.44
CA ASN A 1130 -37.21 13.13 -48.08
C ASN A 1130 -35.74 12.71 -47.80
N SER A 1131 -35.46 12.39 -46.53
CA SER A 1131 -35.18 11.00 -46.08
C SER A 1131 -35.41 10.87 -44.55
N PRO A 1132 -35.83 9.71 -44.01
CA PRO A 1132 -36.22 9.57 -42.60
C PRO A 1132 -35.17 8.86 -41.71
N SER A 1133 -35.16 9.21 -40.43
CA SER A 1133 -34.41 8.52 -39.37
C SER A 1133 -35.08 7.22 -38.89
N THR A 1134 -34.34 6.11 -38.78
CA THR A 1134 -34.74 4.95 -37.98
C THR A 1134 -33.54 4.29 -37.30
N HIS A 1135 -33.39 4.43 -35.98
CA HIS A 1135 -32.49 3.55 -35.21
C HIS A 1135 -33.00 2.10 -35.27
N ARG A 1136 -32.09 1.15 -35.41
CA ARG A 1136 -32.41 -0.28 -35.38
C ARG A 1136 -31.31 -1.08 -34.69
N SER A 1137 -31.60 -1.54 -33.48
CA SER A 1137 -30.72 -2.41 -32.69
C SER A 1137 -30.41 -3.71 -33.43
N TYR A 1138 -29.12 -4.04 -33.60
CA TYR A 1138 -28.70 -5.33 -34.15
C TYR A 1138 -28.69 -6.43 -33.07
N ARG A 1139 -28.83 -7.69 -33.49
CA ARG A 1139 -28.62 -8.89 -32.67
C ARG A 1139 -27.54 -9.77 -33.31
N PRO A 1140 -26.72 -10.48 -32.53
CA PRO A 1140 -25.80 -11.47 -33.06
C PRO A 1140 -26.57 -12.69 -33.63
N TYR A 1141 -26.00 -13.31 -34.65
CA TYR A 1141 -26.52 -14.54 -35.25
C TYR A 1141 -26.11 -15.78 -34.44
N SER A 1142 -26.93 -16.84 -34.47
CA SER A 1142 -26.64 -18.15 -33.88
C SER A 1142 -27.07 -19.27 -34.83
N TYR A 1143 -26.30 -20.35 -34.90
CA TYR A 1143 -26.51 -21.43 -35.87
C TYR A 1143 -26.80 -22.78 -35.19
N ARG A 1144 -27.89 -23.45 -35.63
CA ARG A 1144 -28.36 -24.79 -35.23
C ARG A 1144 -29.23 -25.32 -36.38
N HIS A 1145 -29.32 -26.60 -36.73
CA HIS A 1145 -28.62 -27.83 -36.32
C HIS A 1145 -28.70 -28.81 -37.51
N PHE A 1146 -27.80 -29.80 -37.60
CA PHE A 1146 -28.08 -31.09 -38.24
C PHE A 1146 -27.41 -32.23 -37.44
N ALA A 1147 -27.94 -33.46 -37.53
CA ALA A 1147 -27.62 -34.57 -36.65
C ALA A 1147 -26.63 -35.60 -37.27
N PRO A 1148 -25.87 -36.36 -36.45
CA PRO A 1148 -24.80 -37.25 -36.93
C PRO A 1148 -25.23 -38.72 -37.14
N PRO A 1149 -24.50 -39.50 -37.96
CA PRO A 1149 -24.61 -40.95 -38.03
C PRO A 1149 -23.39 -41.72 -37.44
N THR A 1150 -23.69 -42.69 -36.57
CA THR A 1150 -22.99 -43.99 -36.35
C THR A 1150 -21.47 -44.07 -36.07
N THR A 1151 -21.13 -44.68 -34.93
CA THR A 1151 -19.81 -45.26 -34.55
C THR A 1151 -19.50 -46.59 -35.28
N PRO A 1152 -18.24 -47.07 -35.32
CA PRO A 1152 -17.85 -48.14 -34.37
C PRO A 1152 -16.36 -48.21 -33.93
N CYS A 1153 -16.10 -48.64 -32.67
CA CYS A 1153 -14.91 -49.38 -32.17
C CYS A 1153 -13.49 -48.74 -32.27
N SER A 1154 -12.49 -49.04 -31.42
CA SER A 1154 -12.37 -49.73 -30.11
C SER A 1154 -10.93 -49.57 -29.57
N THR A 1155 -10.72 -49.58 -28.23
CA THR A 1155 -9.46 -49.94 -27.49
C THR A 1155 -8.20 -49.05 -27.72
N ASP A 1156 -7.28 -48.76 -26.78
CA ASP A 1156 -6.99 -49.31 -25.42
C ASP A 1156 -6.37 -48.25 -24.43
N VAL A 1157 -6.71 -48.39 -23.13
CA VAL A 1157 -5.84 -48.34 -21.90
C VAL A 1157 -4.95 -47.10 -21.53
N CYS A 1158 -5.16 -46.59 -20.29
CA CYS A 1158 -4.24 -46.12 -19.20
C CYS A 1158 -2.74 -45.79 -19.46
N ASP A 1159 -1.96 -45.00 -18.69
CA ASP A 1159 -2.08 -44.16 -17.46
C ASP A 1159 -0.69 -43.45 -17.23
N SER A 1160 -0.42 -42.49 -16.33
CA SER A 1160 -1.19 -41.58 -15.44
C SER A 1160 -0.26 -40.48 -14.84
N ASP A 1161 -0.86 -39.43 -14.24
CA ASP A 1161 -0.40 -38.62 -13.08
C ASP A 1161 0.98 -37.87 -12.97
N TYR A 1162 0.90 -36.78 -12.18
CA TYR A 1162 1.91 -36.25 -11.22
C TYR A 1162 3.03 -35.23 -11.59
N THR A 1163 2.65 -33.93 -11.58
CA THR A 1163 3.43 -32.76 -11.05
C THR A 1163 4.83 -32.41 -11.61
N PRO A 1164 5.23 -31.13 -11.50
CA PRO A 1164 6.15 -30.79 -10.40
C PRO A 1164 5.84 -29.44 -9.72
N GLY A 1165 6.43 -29.22 -8.54
CA GLY A 1165 6.31 -27.95 -7.80
C GLY A 1165 7.67 -27.27 -7.54
N ARG A 1166 7.62 -25.93 -7.44
CA ARG A 1166 8.58 -25.00 -6.80
C ARG A 1166 10.10 -25.23 -6.98
N ARG A 1167 10.80 -24.18 -7.44
CA ARG A 1167 12.10 -23.78 -6.84
C ARG A 1167 12.23 -22.26 -6.77
N ALA A 1168 13.08 -21.81 -5.85
CA ALA A 1168 13.37 -20.40 -5.55
C ALA A 1168 14.77 -20.02 -6.09
N PRO A 1169 15.11 -18.72 -6.22
CA PRO A 1169 16.29 -18.26 -6.94
C PRO A 1169 17.56 -18.21 -6.07
N HIS A 1170 18.74 -18.13 -6.69
CA HIS A 1170 19.94 -17.59 -6.04
C HIS A 1170 20.97 -16.97 -7.02
N ALA A 1171 21.33 -15.72 -6.73
CA ALA A 1171 22.65 -15.08 -6.75
C ALA A 1171 23.71 -15.45 -7.82
N SER A 1172 24.29 -14.40 -8.42
CA SER A 1172 25.49 -14.46 -9.27
C SER A 1172 26.65 -13.62 -8.71
N SER A 1173 27.83 -14.20 -8.52
CA SER A 1173 29.12 -13.47 -8.61
C SER A 1173 30.36 -14.38 -8.68
N ALA A 1174 31.09 -14.30 -9.79
CA ALA A 1174 32.55 -14.48 -9.97
C ALA A 1174 33.35 -15.60 -9.26
N ALA A 1175 33.92 -16.52 -10.06
CA ALA A 1175 35.37 -16.84 -10.03
C ALA A 1175 35.82 -17.52 -11.35
N ILE A 1176 37.07 -17.28 -11.77
CA ILE A 1176 37.61 -17.66 -13.10
C ILE A 1176 38.50 -18.93 -13.03
N LYS A 1177 38.50 -19.73 -14.13
CA LYS A 1177 39.34 -20.90 -14.53
C LYS A 1177 38.55 -22.22 -14.57
N GLY A 1178 38.67 -23.10 -15.58
CA GLY A 1178 39.36 -23.02 -16.88
C GLY A 1178 39.99 -24.36 -17.33
N TYR A 1179 39.79 -24.76 -18.60
CA TYR A 1179 40.26 -26.02 -19.24
C TYR A 1179 39.62 -27.32 -18.65
N THR A 1180 39.30 -28.41 -19.36
CA THR A 1180 39.39 -28.76 -20.81
C THR A 1180 38.42 -29.90 -21.20
N SER A 1181 38.24 -30.10 -22.52
CA SER A 1181 38.04 -31.35 -23.29
C SER A 1181 38.35 -32.70 -22.58
N ASP A 1182 37.78 -33.87 -22.92
CA ASP A 1182 36.89 -34.27 -24.04
C ASP A 1182 36.39 -35.73 -23.83
N LEU A 1183 35.35 -36.16 -24.59
CA LEU A 1183 35.13 -37.54 -25.13
C LEU A 1183 35.10 -38.79 -24.17
N ASN A 1184 34.52 -39.96 -24.49
CA ASN A 1184 33.33 -40.37 -25.27
C ASN A 1184 33.12 -41.91 -25.05
N TYR A 1185 31.88 -42.44 -25.11
CA TYR A 1185 31.56 -43.87 -25.41
C TYR A 1185 32.04 -44.97 -24.38
N ASP A 1186 31.46 -46.18 -24.23
CA ASP A 1186 30.18 -46.80 -24.67
C ASP A 1186 29.88 -48.10 -23.84
N SER A 1187 28.66 -48.68 -23.98
CA SER A 1187 28.28 -50.12 -23.86
C SER A 1187 28.42 -50.93 -22.53
N GLU A 1188 27.26 -51.31 -21.96
CA GLU A 1188 26.69 -52.68 -21.73
C GLU A 1188 27.56 -53.98 -21.61
N PRO A 1189 27.03 -55.17 -21.12
CA PRO A 1189 26.04 -55.45 -20.04
C PRO A 1189 26.21 -56.83 -19.26
N LEU A 1190 25.21 -57.20 -18.41
CA LEU A 1190 24.77 -58.57 -17.96
C LEU A 1190 25.45 -59.34 -16.74
N PRO A 1191 24.77 -60.33 -16.06
CA PRO A 1191 24.91 -60.73 -14.61
C PRO A 1191 25.19 -62.27 -14.41
N PRO A 1192 24.69 -63.13 -13.44
CA PRO A 1192 23.83 -63.00 -12.22
C PRO A 1192 24.24 -63.67 -10.82
N PRO A 1193 23.81 -64.88 -10.31
CA PRO A 1193 23.44 -65.12 -8.87
C PRO A 1193 24.06 -66.43 -8.24
N PRO A 1194 23.48 -67.28 -7.31
CA PRO A 1194 22.35 -67.21 -6.32
C PRO A 1194 22.53 -67.89 -4.90
N THR A 1195 21.59 -67.63 -3.93
CA THR A 1195 21.00 -68.52 -2.85
C THR A 1195 21.87 -69.31 -1.81
N PRO A 1196 21.35 -70.13 -0.83
CA PRO A 1196 20.10 -70.15 0.01
C PRO A 1196 20.26 -70.48 1.55
N ARG A 1197 19.15 -70.41 2.35
CA ARG A 1197 18.71 -71.18 3.59
C ARG A 1197 18.20 -70.30 4.78
N SER A 1198 17.29 -70.69 5.71
CA SER A 1198 16.18 -71.70 5.73
C SER A 1198 15.31 -71.69 7.04
N GLN A 1199 13.95 -71.71 6.94
CA GLN A 1199 12.93 -72.24 7.91
C GLN A 1199 12.73 -71.53 9.30
N TYR A 1200 11.61 -71.64 10.07
CA TYR A 1200 10.44 -72.58 10.12
C TYR A 1200 9.18 -71.99 10.88
N LEU A 1201 7.96 -72.55 10.65
CA LEU A 1201 6.70 -72.55 11.46
C LEU A 1201 5.89 -71.21 11.60
N SER A 1202 4.62 -71.01 11.16
CA SER A 1202 3.27 -71.69 11.27
C SER A 1202 2.41 -71.10 12.42
N ALA A 1203 1.10 -70.81 12.35
CA ALA A 1203 -0.07 -71.31 11.56
C ALA A 1203 -0.94 -70.11 11.01
N GLU A 1204 -1.86 -70.18 10.03
CA GLU A 1204 -2.99 -71.11 9.70
C GLU A 1204 -4.15 -71.09 10.73
N GLU A 1205 -5.46 -71.18 10.39
CA GLU A 1205 -6.25 -70.98 9.13
C GLU A 1205 -7.77 -71.06 9.47
N ASN A 1206 -8.70 -70.55 8.64
CA ASN A 1206 -9.88 -71.30 8.10
C ASN A 1206 -10.96 -70.44 7.38
N CYS A 1207 -11.76 -71.11 6.54
CA CYS A 1207 -12.85 -70.60 5.69
C CYS A 1207 -14.17 -71.40 5.91
N GLU A 1208 -15.10 -71.35 4.94
CA GLU A 1208 -16.37 -72.09 4.81
C GLU A 1208 -17.61 -71.56 5.57
N SER A 1209 -18.85 -71.60 5.02
CA SER A 1209 -19.29 -71.86 3.64
C SER A 1209 -20.75 -71.42 3.34
N CYS A 1210 -21.05 -71.29 2.03
CA CYS A 1210 -22.36 -71.47 1.36
C CYS A 1210 -23.49 -70.38 1.37
N PRO A 1211 -24.46 -70.43 0.40
CA PRO A 1211 -25.39 -69.34 0.01
C PRO A 1211 -26.87 -69.83 0.03
N PRO A 1212 -27.87 -69.41 -0.81
CA PRO A 1212 -28.01 -68.26 -1.73
C PRO A 1212 -29.38 -67.51 -1.73
N SER A 1213 -29.42 -66.33 -2.40
CA SER A 1213 -30.57 -65.79 -3.18
C SER A 1213 -31.88 -65.38 -2.44
N PRO A 1214 -32.88 -64.77 -3.13
CA PRO A 1214 -32.79 -63.40 -3.66
C PRO A 1214 -34.04 -62.54 -3.34
N ASN A 1215 -33.98 -61.23 -3.65
CA ASN A 1215 -35.13 -60.50 -4.23
C ASN A 1215 -34.75 -59.13 -4.80
N THR A 1216 -35.68 -58.52 -5.54
CA THR A 1216 -35.42 -57.47 -6.54
C THR A 1216 -36.64 -56.53 -6.67
N GLU A 1217 -36.48 -55.39 -7.37
CA GLU A 1217 -37.57 -54.54 -7.93
C GLU A 1217 -38.42 -53.71 -6.91
N ARG A 1218 -39.12 -52.60 -7.26
CA ARG A 1218 -39.26 -51.87 -8.54
C ARG A 1218 -39.57 -50.35 -8.36
N SER A 1219 -39.50 -49.65 -9.49
CA SER A 1219 -39.58 -48.22 -9.80
C SER A 1219 -40.98 -47.55 -9.85
N TYR A 1220 -40.94 -46.21 -10.07
CA TYR A 1220 -41.83 -45.35 -10.88
C TYR A 1220 -42.99 -44.49 -10.27
N SER A 1221 -42.78 -43.16 -10.38
CA SER A 1221 -43.70 -42.14 -10.93
C SER A 1221 -44.89 -41.56 -10.12
N HIS A 1222 -45.37 -40.39 -10.59
CA HIS A 1222 -46.32 -39.46 -9.97
C HIS A 1222 -47.78 -39.61 -10.45
N HIS A 1223 -48.71 -38.99 -9.70
CA HIS A 1223 -50.09 -38.59 -10.03
C HIS A 1223 -51.22 -39.65 -10.11
N LEU A 1224 -52.27 -39.40 -9.31
CA LEU A 1224 -53.68 -39.21 -9.77
C LEU A 1224 -54.53 -38.51 -8.66
N TYR A 1225 -55.75 -38.08 -9.01
CA TYR A 1225 -56.74 -37.31 -8.18
C TYR A 1225 -57.79 -38.28 -7.53
N PRO A 1226 -58.90 -37.83 -6.87
CA PRO A 1226 -59.11 -37.30 -5.50
C PRO A 1226 -60.17 -38.20 -4.74
N PRO A 1227 -61.15 -37.78 -3.88
CA PRO A 1227 -61.42 -36.54 -3.11
C PRO A 1227 -61.57 -36.70 -1.54
N PRO A 1228 -62.72 -36.50 -0.83
CA PRO A 1228 -62.82 -35.66 0.40
C PRO A 1228 -63.19 -36.47 1.69
N PRO A 1229 -63.55 -35.91 2.90
CA PRO A 1229 -63.90 -34.52 3.27
C PRO A 1229 -63.36 -33.97 4.64
N SER A 1230 -63.93 -32.82 5.06
CA SER A 1230 -63.80 -32.00 6.30
C SER A 1230 -64.30 -32.69 7.61
N PRO A 1231 -64.42 -32.06 8.83
CA PRO A 1231 -64.27 -30.62 9.22
C PRO A 1231 -63.69 -30.27 10.63
N CYS A 1232 -63.57 -28.94 10.94
CA CYS A 1232 -63.73 -28.28 12.28
C CYS A 1232 -62.78 -28.64 13.47
N THR A 1233 -62.51 -27.81 14.49
CA THR A 1233 -62.95 -26.43 14.89
C THR A 1233 -61.95 -25.77 15.85
N ASP A 1234 -61.88 -24.43 15.81
CA ASP A 1234 -61.67 -23.42 16.88
C ASP A 1234 -60.65 -23.53 18.03
N SER A 1235 -60.09 -22.36 18.37
CA SER A 1235 -59.35 -21.97 19.60
C SER A 1235 -57.99 -22.64 19.87
N SER A 1236 -56.94 -21.92 20.30
CA SER A 1236 -56.85 -20.54 20.83
C SER A 1236 -55.60 -19.81 20.35
#